data_AF-A0A4U0PLX1-F1
#
_entry.id   AF-A0A4U0PLX1-F1
#
_cell.length_a   1.000
_cell.length_b   1.000
_cell.length_c   1.000
_cell.angle_alpha   90.00
_cell.angle_beta   90.00
_cell.angle_gamma   90.00
#
_symmetry.space_group_name_H-M   'P 1'
#
loop_
_entity.id
_entity.type
_entity.pdbx_description
1 polymer ?
#
loop_
_entity_poly.entity_id
_entity_poly.type
_entity_poly.pdbx_seq_one_letter_code
_entity_poly.pdbx_strand_id
1 'polypeptide(L)'
;MEMSERLWRRWLPCCALLALALDAQAACRGGWAEGNTYAAGDGVIYAGAGYTARSTHTAYVGTNWNPASTPTLWQSGGSCGIDPTLTPTPTPTPVPTPTPTPATTPSPTPEVTPTPAGACHPAWVGTAAYTSGQRVTYNGRNYEAKWWTQGDNPAQSGEWGVWKDVGACNGNPTPVVTPTPTVTPTQPPTPTPTPPVFPNTDFQYLKLSAIGGAVTVAWQGNLTGSPYLLRWELVENGATVVASGTSANSSFTGSCAGSFCVDGYVWSGQLTLQDVAPGLHSYQVRLQYDASGYGFVSRAASITVVAPTPGPTPTPVVTPVVTPTPVPGNALLDVRFDDHAGGLYTASQFQADWHTAPSGSSGLAAGRLAIVADPDNSANKVLRVTYRGGEIGGNSASVFDAPLPAGHNHLFLQYKVRFDNSFLWVKGGKLPGLGGADTPTGCIDNGTFDGFTTRNMWRENGLLFQYLYFPGKAERCGDYFSQLRRFEAGKWYTVTQEVQLNDAGQANGSIKAWLDGEPTLALNGMKWREGAAVGIDAVVFHTFFGGSTADWAPPTDQYAYFDDVRVSTESPLALVDTAKPAPDHANPLPGYTPWQAGTAYAEGRLVYRIDDGRHRYFKARYYVAANIDPLVSSLPEVHVGVYSPKLDNGEKWMELAQPWL
;
A
#
# COMPACT_ATOMS: atom_id res chain seq x y z
N MET A 1 54.62 -28.33 53.15
CA MET A 1 55.69 -28.30 52.14
C MET A 1 54.99 -28.13 50.79
N GLU A 2 54.89 -26.95 50.18
CA GLU A 2 55.34 -25.61 50.61
C GLU A 2 54.33 -24.50 50.21
N MET A 3 54.66 -23.27 50.55
CA MET A 3 53.96 -22.00 50.30
C MET A 3 53.88 -21.68 48.77
N SER A 4 53.12 -20.69 48.27
CA SER A 4 52.95 -19.31 48.77
C SER A 4 51.68 -18.63 48.17
N GLU A 5 50.93 -17.81 48.92
CA GLU A 5 50.99 -16.32 49.00
C GLU A 5 50.35 -15.57 47.78
N ARG A 6 49.65 -14.42 47.89
CA ARG A 6 49.46 -13.43 48.98
C ARG A 6 48.13 -12.63 48.81
N LEU A 7 47.40 -12.43 49.93
CA LEU A 7 46.67 -11.20 50.39
C LEU A 7 45.61 -10.52 49.47
N TRP A 8 44.50 -9.93 49.96
CA TRP A 8 44.02 -9.49 51.31
C TRP A 8 42.44 -9.44 51.29
N ARG A 9 41.60 -8.95 52.24
CA ARG A 9 41.72 -8.15 53.49
C ARG A 9 40.48 -8.39 54.44
N ARG A 10 40.46 -7.66 55.57
CA ARG A 10 39.40 -7.36 56.58
C ARG A 10 37.91 -7.58 56.18
N TRP A 11 37.02 -8.27 56.94
CA TRP A 11 36.59 -8.17 58.37
C TRP A 11 35.85 -6.83 58.69
N LEU A 12 34.68 -6.71 59.39
CA LEU A 12 33.88 -7.56 60.32
C LEU A 12 32.33 -7.43 60.06
N PRO A 13 31.44 -8.21 60.75
CA PRO A 13 29.98 -8.24 60.54
C PRO A 13 29.13 -7.62 61.69
N CYS A 14 27.82 -7.39 61.47
CA CYS A 14 26.75 -7.63 62.47
C CYS A 14 25.30 -7.55 61.90
N CYS A 15 24.33 -7.97 62.73
CA CYS A 15 22.87 -7.76 62.65
C CYS A 15 22.08 -8.32 61.46
N ALA A 16 21.25 -9.33 61.75
CA ALA A 16 20.19 -9.79 60.87
C ALA A 16 18.93 -8.91 60.99
N LEU A 17 18.17 -8.81 59.91
CA LEU A 17 16.79 -8.30 59.88
C LEU A 17 15.95 -9.29 59.07
N LEU A 18 14.82 -9.74 59.62
CA LEU A 18 14.10 -10.91 59.15
C LEU A 18 13.28 -10.61 57.88
N ALA A 19 13.86 -10.83 56.71
CA ALA A 19 13.15 -10.79 55.44
C ALA A 19 12.41 -12.12 55.20
N LEU A 20 11.08 -12.11 55.35
CA LEU A 20 10.21 -13.20 54.91
C LEU A 20 10.16 -13.22 53.37
N ALA A 21 11.10 -13.94 52.76
CA ALA A 21 10.98 -14.34 51.36
C ALA A 21 9.86 -15.38 51.25
N LEU A 22 8.66 -14.93 50.87
CA LEU A 22 7.69 -15.84 50.28
C LEU A 22 8.22 -16.24 48.91
N ASP A 23 8.55 -17.52 48.72
CA ASP A 23 8.65 -18.08 47.37
C ASP A 23 7.30 -17.91 46.68
N ALA A 24 7.26 -17.05 45.66
CA ALA A 24 6.09 -16.85 44.81
C ALA A 24 5.93 -18.07 43.90
N GLN A 25 5.40 -19.15 44.47
CA GLN A 25 5.16 -20.41 43.77
C GLN A 25 4.21 -20.17 42.59
N ALA A 26 4.60 -20.68 41.41
CA ALA A 26 3.86 -20.58 40.16
C ALA A 26 2.39 -21.02 40.34
N ALA A 27 1.45 -20.07 40.24
CA ALA A 27 0.06 -20.32 40.55
C ALA A 27 -0.81 -20.40 39.28
N CYS A 28 -1.69 -21.39 39.22
CA CYS A 28 -2.70 -21.48 38.17
C CYS A 28 -3.81 -20.43 38.40
N ARG A 29 -3.94 -19.51 37.45
CA ARG A 29 -4.92 -18.41 37.47
C ARG A 29 -6.22 -18.71 36.71
N GLY A 30 -6.36 -19.91 36.15
CA GLY A 30 -7.53 -20.30 35.36
C GLY A 30 -7.51 -19.71 33.96
N GLY A 31 -8.66 -19.27 33.45
CA GLY A 31 -8.76 -18.63 32.13
C GLY A 31 -8.01 -17.30 32.06
N TRP A 32 -7.27 -17.07 30.97
CA TRP A 32 -6.69 -15.76 30.68
C TRP A 32 -7.79 -14.73 30.37
N ALA A 33 -7.65 -13.51 30.88
CA ALA A 33 -8.50 -12.37 30.57
C ALA A 33 -7.73 -11.06 30.72
N GLU A 34 -8.07 -10.06 29.90
CA GLU A 34 -7.50 -8.72 30.00
C GLU A 34 -7.87 -8.01 31.32
N GLY A 35 -7.09 -6.98 31.68
CA GLY A 35 -7.16 -6.25 32.95
C GLY A 35 -6.36 -6.90 34.09
N ASN A 36 -6.02 -8.19 33.98
CA ASN A 36 -5.30 -8.93 35.02
C ASN A 36 -3.78 -8.72 34.98
N THR A 37 -3.14 -8.86 36.15
CA THR A 37 -1.69 -8.95 36.30
C THR A 37 -1.25 -10.39 36.56
N TYR A 38 -0.33 -10.86 35.73
CA TYR A 38 0.28 -12.18 35.80
C TYR A 38 1.75 -12.02 36.18
N ALA A 39 2.22 -12.76 37.17
CA ALA A 39 3.62 -12.83 37.58
C ALA A 39 4.39 -13.81 36.70
N ALA A 40 5.71 -13.62 36.58
CA ALA A 40 6.58 -14.61 35.94
C ALA A 40 6.40 -15.99 36.60
N GLY A 41 6.10 -17.02 35.81
CA GLY A 41 5.77 -18.37 36.25
C GLY A 41 4.28 -18.68 36.39
N ASP A 42 3.37 -17.69 36.41
CA ASP A 42 1.93 -17.95 36.52
C ASP A 42 1.39 -18.75 35.31
N GLY A 43 0.47 -19.68 35.58
CA GLY A 43 -0.16 -20.53 34.58
C GLY A 43 -1.58 -20.10 34.22
N VAL A 44 -1.92 -20.08 32.94
CA VAL A 44 -3.26 -19.73 32.41
C VAL A 44 -3.73 -20.71 31.33
N ILE A 45 -5.04 -20.77 31.11
CA ILE A 45 -5.66 -21.43 29.96
C ILE A 45 -6.17 -20.35 28.99
N TYR A 46 -5.83 -20.45 27.71
CA TYR A 46 -6.33 -19.59 26.65
C TYR A 46 -6.64 -20.41 25.40
N ALA A 47 -7.81 -20.20 24.80
CA ALA A 47 -8.32 -20.97 23.65
C ALA A 47 -8.23 -22.52 23.82
N GLY A 48 -8.35 -23.01 25.06
CA GLY A 48 -8.25 -24.43 25.40
C GLY A 48 -6.82 -24.98 25.60
N ALA A 49 -5.78 -24.16 25.41
CA ALA A 49 -4.38 -24.54 25.62
C ALA A 49 -3.79 -23.90 26.88
N GLY A 50 -2.85 -24.59 27.54
CA GLY A 50 -2.16 -24.12 28.75
C GLY A 50 -0.87 -23.37 28.46
N TYR A 51 -0.67 -22.23 29.12
CA TYR A 51 0.48 -21.33 28.96
C TYR A 51 1.05 -20.87 30.30
N THR A 52 2.33 -20.51 30.32
CA THR A 52 3.05 -19.95 31.47
C THR A 52 3.58 -18.56 31.12
N ALA A 53 3.41 -17.59 32.03
CA ALA A 53 3.97 -16.25 31.87
C ALA A 53 5.50 -16.26 31.98
N ARG A 54 6.20 -15.72 30.99
CA ARG A 54 7.67 -15.57 30.97
C ARG A 54 8.17 -14.45 31.88
N SER A 55 7.37 -13.39 31.99
CA SER A 55 7.69 -12.14 32.71
C SER A 55 6.45 -11.60 33.39
N THR A 56 6.63 -10.94 34.54
CA THR A 56 5.53 -10.26 35.24
C THR A 56 5.00 -9.10 34.39
N HIS A 57 3.70 -9.11 34.07
CA HIS A 57 3.06 -8.09 33.26
C HIS A 57 1.56 -7.95 33.58
N THR A 58 0.99 -6.77 33.28
CA THR A 58 -0.45 -6.57 33.25
C THR A 58 -0.92 -6.64 31.80
N ALA A 59 -1.89 -7.52 31.51
CA ALA A 59 -2.50 -7.63 30.20
C ALA A 59 -3.59 -6.55 30.05
N TYR A 60 -3.20 -5.28 29.92
CA TYR A 60 -4.12 -4.14 29.92
C TYR A 60 -5.20 -4.28 28.82
N VAL A 61 -6.43 -3.85 29.13
CA VAL A 61 -7.59 -3.97 28.23
C VAL A 61 -7.31 -3.28 26.89
N GLY A 62 -7.56 -3.99 25.78
CA GLY A 62 -7.31 -3.53 24.41
C GLY A 62 -5.86 -3.71 23.93
N THR A 63 -4.93 -4.21 24.74
CA THR A 63 -3.55 -4.48 24.29
C THR A 63 -3.40 -5.79 23.53
N ASN A 64 -4.35 -6.72 23.67
CA ASN A 64 -4.33 -8.05 23.05
C ASN A 64 -3.04 -8.84 23.37
N TRP A 65 -2.47 -8.66 24.57
CA TRP A 65 -1.32 -9.40 25.09
C TRP A 65 -1.70 -10.83 25.55
N ASN A 66 -2.39 -11.55 24.67
CA ASN A 66 -2.88 -12.89 24.93
C ASN A 66 -1.78 -13.96 24.74
N PRO A 67 -1.92 -15.14 25.35
CA PRO A 67 -0.85 -16.15 25.33
C PRO A 67 -0.51 -16.75 23.97
N ALA A 68 -1.40 -16.64 22.97
CA ALA A 68 -1.12 -17.07 21.60
C ALA A 68 -0.50 -15.95 20.73
N SER A 69 -0.78 -14.67 21.02
CA SER A 69 -0.27 -13.52 20.26
C SER A 69 1.08 -12.99 20.75
N THR A 70 1.42 -13.18 22.03
CA THR A 70 2.61 -12.57 22.66
C THR A 70 3.59 -13.61 23.23
N PRO A 71 4.30 -14.39 22.38
CA PRO A 71 5.26 -15.42 22.81
C PRO A 71 6.52 -14.87 23.51
N THR A 72 6.70 -13.55 23.55
CA THR A 72 7.68 -12.84 24.39
C THR A 72 7.25 -12.73 25.85
N LEU A 73 5.94 -12.70 26.12
CA LEU A 73 5.34 -12.65 27.45
C LEU A 73 4.86 -14.03 27.93
N TRP A 74 4.64 -14.98 27.02
CA TRP A 74 4.06 -16.29 27.31
C TRP A 74 4.84 -17.46 26.67
N GLN A 75 4.78 -18.62 27.32
CA GLN A 75 5.31 -19.90 26.83
C GLN A 75 4.18 -20.93 26.82
N SER A 76 4.05 -21.71 25.73
CA SER A 76 3.10 -22.83 25.68
C SER A 76 3.57 -24.03 26.52
N GLY A 77 2.62 -24.82 27.03
CA GLY A 77 2.89 -25.99 27.85
C GLY A 77 2.81 -25.76 29.36
N GLY A 78 2.04 -24.77 29.82
CA GLY A 78 1.85 -24.49 31.25
C GLY A 78 1.10 -25.60 31.98
N SER A 79 1.55 -25.97 33.18
CA SER A 79 1.15 -27.18 33.91
C SER A 79 -0.21 -27.11 34.63
N CYS A 80 -1.13 -26.25 34.18
CA CYS A 80 -2.48 -26.19 34.74
C CYS A 80 -3.36 -27.27 34.11
N GLY A 81 -3.74 -28.27 34.90
CA GLY A 81 -4.50 -29.42 34.43
C GLY A 81 -5.86 -29.05 33.85
N ILE A 82 -6.22 -29.72 32.74
CA ILE A 82 -7.52 -29.59 32.08
C ILE A 82 -8.61 -30.36 32.85
N ASP A 83 -9.15 -29.76 33.91
CA ASP A 83 -10.43 -30.20 34.48
C ASP A 83 -11.59 -29.75 33.57
N PRO A 84 -12.37 -30.66 32.96
CA PRO A 84 -13.41 -30.28 32.00
C PRO A 84 -14.69 -29.69 32.60
N THR A 85 -14.80 -29.53 33.93
CA THR A 85 -16.10 -29.36 34.61
C THR A 85 -16.57 -27.92 34.85
N LEU A 86 -15.80 -26.88 34.50
CA LEU A 86 -16.19 -25.48 34.70
C LEU A 86 -16.94 -24.88 33.51
N THR A 87 -18.24 -25.18 33.43
CA THR A 87 -19.19 -24.53 32.50
C THR A 87 -19.32 -23.02 32.82
N PRO A 88 -19.26 -22.10 31.83
CA PRO A 88 -19.44 -20.68 32.08
C PRO A 88 -20.88 -20.34 32.48
N THR A 89 -21.04 -19.70 33.64
CA THR A 89 -22.34 -19.19 34.13
C THR A 89 -22.67 -17.86 33.44
N PRO A 90 -23.89 -17.67 32.89
CA PRO A 90 -24.25 -16.44 32.18
C PRO A 90 -24.40 -15.23 33.12
N THR A 91 -23.90 -14.07 32.67
CA THR A 91 -23.99 -12.79 33.38
C THR A 91 -25.44 -12.32 33.53
N PRO A 92 -25.88 -11.86 34.72
CA PRO A 92 -27.27 -11.45 34.94
C PRO A 92 -27.62 -10.09 34.32
N THR A 93 -28.83 -10.00 33.75
CA THR A 93 -29.42 -8.75 33.24
C THR A 93 -29.74 -7.77 34.38
N PRO A 94 -29.41 -6.48 34.27
CA PRO A 94 -29.72 -5.48 35.31
C PRO A 94 -31.23 -5.19 35.39
N VAL A 95 -31.75 -5.10 36.61
CA VAL A 95 -33.15 -4.79 36.93
C VAL A 95 -33.27 -3.32 37.36
N PRO A 96 -34.27 -2.55 36.88
CA PRO A 96 -34.46 -1.16 37.31
C PRO A 96 -34.98 -1.05 38.75
N THR A 97 -34.43 -0.10 39.51
CA THR A 97 -34.75 0.17 40.93
C THR A 97 -35.25 1.63 41.07
N PRO A 98 -36.29 1.93 41.90
CA PRO A 98 -37.15 3.10 41.68
C PRO A 98 -36.71 4.41 42.36
N THR A 99 -37.29 5.51 41.86
CA THR A 99 -37.12 6.89 42.33
C THR A 99 -37.75 7.17 43.71
N PRO A 100 -37.03 7.80 44.66
CA PRO A 100 -37.60 8.32 45.91
C PRO A 100 -38.08 9.78 45.80
N THR A 101 -39.13 10.11 46.55
CA THR A 101 -39.75 11.45 46.67
C THR A 101 -39.10 12.28 47.79
N PRO A 102 -38.93 13.61 47.67
CA PRO A 102 -38.15 14.41 48.64
C PRO A 102 -38.89 14.80 49.93
N ALA A 103 -38.12 15.14 50.97
CA ALA A 103 -38.53 15.76 52.23
C ALA A 103 -37.60 16.96 52.58
N THR A 104 -38.01 17.85 53.49
CA THR A 104 -37.53 19.25 53.55
C THR A 104 -36.95 19.70 54.90
N THR A 105 -36.47 20.98 54.97
CA THR A 105 -36.32 21.85 56.19
C THR A 105 -35.00 21.66 57.00
N PRO A 106 -34.43 22.69 57.71
CA PRO A 106 -34.03 24.04 57.26
C PRO A 106 -32.61 24.53 57.70
N SER A 107 -32.24 25.71 57.18
CA SER A 107 -31.20 26.73 57.56
C SER A 107 -31.04 27.13 59.06
N PRO A 108 -30.05 28.01 59.46
CA PRO A 108 -28.67 28.29 58.95
C PRO A 108 -27.57 28.74 59.97
N THR A 109 -26.27 28.80 59.54
CA THR A 109 -25.16 29.75 59.94
C THR A 109 -24.66 29.91 61.40
N PRO A 110 -23.45 30.51 61.65
CA PRO A 110 -22.16 30.53 60.93
C PRO A 110 -21.00 29.95 61.81
N GLU A 111 -19.71 29.87 61.42
CA GLU A 111 -18.69 30.95 61.38
C GLU A 111 -17.37 30.51 60.67
N VAL A 112 -16.60 31.49 60.17
CA VAL A 112 -15.27 31.51 59.50
C VAL A 112 -14.62 30.18 59.03
N THR A 113 -14.34 30.14 57.73
CA THR A 113 -13.35 29.29 57.05
C THR A 113 -12.50 30.21 56.14
N PRO A 114 -11.18 29.97 55.94
CA PRO A 114 -10.32 30.86 55.16
C PRO A 114 -10.79 31.11 53.72
N THR A 115 -10.33 32.24 53.15
CA THR A 115 -10.60 32.67 51.77
C THR A 115 -10.51 31.50 50.78
N PRO A 116 -11.57 31.21 50.00
CA PRO A 116 -11.55 30.07 49.09
C PRO A 116 -10.39 30.13 48.11
N ALA A 117 -9.51 29.13 48.17
CA ALA A 117 -8.60 28.85 47.07
C ALA A 117 -9.45 28.64 45.80
N GLY A 118 -9.11 29.34 44.72
CA GLY A 118 -9.90 29.31 43.50
C GLY A 118 -10.01 27.89 42.93
N ALA A 119 -11.01 27.65 42.09
CA ALA A 119 -11.05 26.43 41.30
C ALA A 119 -9.73 26.29 40.51
N CYS A 120 -9.17 25.08 40.47
CA CYS A 120 -7.99 24.82 39.65
C CYS A 120 -8.33 25.01 38.18
N HIS A 121 -7.55 25.82 37.48
CA HIS A 121 -7.58 25.87 36.02
C HIS A 121 -7.06 24.54 35.44
N PRO A 122 -7.27 24.26 34.15
CA PRO A 122 -6.75 23.04 33.54
C PRO A 122 -5.24 22.88 33.66
N ALA A 123 -4.73 21.64 33.65
CA ALA A 123 -3.31 21.37 33.83
C ALA A 123 -2.43 22.01 32.72
N TRP A 124 -1.26 22.54 33.09
CA TRP A 124 -0.25 23.01 32.14
C TRP A 124 0.38 21.84 31.36
N VAL A 125 0.58 22.03 30.06
CA VAL A 125 1.18 21.06 29.14
C VAL A 125 2.30 21.74 28.35
N GLY A 126 3.54 21.26 28.51
CA GLY A 126 4.72 21.91 27.93
C GLY A 126 4.75 21.98 26.40
N THR A 127 4.00 21.14 25.69
CA THR A 127 3.87 21.21 24.22
C THR A 127 2.78 22.18 23.74
N ALA A 128 1.92 22.69 24.63
CA ALA A 128 0.88 23.64 24.27
C ALA A 128 1.42 25.08 24.25
N ALA A 129 1.00 25.86 23.25
CA ALA A 129 1.27 27.29 23.17
C ALA A 129 0.15 28.07 23.87
N TYR A 130 0.53 28.99 24.74
CA TYR A 130 -0.37 29.82 25.54
C TYR A 130 -0.20 31.30 25.22
N THR A 131 -1.28 32.08 25.34
CA THR A 131 -1.33 33.52 25.04
C THR A 131 -1.69 34.36 26.26
N SER A 132 -1.44 35.67 26.18
CA SER A 132 -1.66 36.61 27.31
C SER A 132 -3.05 36.47 27.94
N GLY A 133 -3.10 36.34 29.26
CA GLY A 133 -4.33 36.16 30.05
C GLY A 133 -4.83 34.71 30.15
N GLN A 134 -4.29 33.75 29.40
CA GLN A 134 -4.64 32.34 29.57
C GLN A 134 -4.09 31.77 30.87
N ARG A 135 -4.87 30.89 31.51
CA ARG A 135 -4.55 30.34 32.84
C ARG A 135 -4.49 28.82 32.88
N VAL A 136 -3.57 28.31 33.70
CA VAL A 136 -3.27 26.89 33.91
C VAL A 136 -3.04 26.58 35.39
N THR A 137 -3.26 25.34 35.80
CA THR A 137 -2.75 24.81 37.08
C THR A 137 -1.43 24.10 36.87
N TYR A 138 -0.47 24.35 37.74
CA TYR A 138 0.75 23.56 37.89
C TYR A 138 1.11 23.47 39.39
N ASN A 139 1.46 22.27 39.88
CA ASN A 139 1.80 22.02 41.29
C ASN A 139 0.84 22.64 42.33
N GLY A 140 -0.49 22.55 42.10
CA GLY A 140 -1.52 23.05 43.02
C GLY A 140 -1.70 24.58 43.05
N ARG A 141 -1.10 25.30 42.09
CA ARG A 141 -1.22 26.76 41.94
C ARG A 141 -1.69 27.13 40.55
N ASN A 142 -2.49 28.20 40.47
CA ASN A 142 -2.96 28.79 39.22
C ASN A 142 -1.92 29.81 38.72
N TYR A 143 -1.58 29.76 37.43
CA TYR A 143 -0.67 30.69 36.75
C TYR A 143 -1.34 31.31 35.53
N GLU A 144 -1.00 32.56 35.21
CA GLU A 144 -1.50 33.35 34.07
C GLU A 144 -0.34 33.74 33.15
N ALA A 145 -0.46 33.49 31.85
CA ALA A 145 0.56 33.88 30.87
C ALA A 145 0.52 35.40 30.66
N LYS A 146 1.67 36.07 30.68
CA LYS A 146 1.78 37.53 30.46
C LYS A 146 1.81 37.87 28.97
N TRP A 147 2.36 36.98 28.13
CA TRP A 147 2.45 37.07 26.67
C TRP A 147 2.52 35.66 26.07
N TRP A 148 2.85 35.51 24.77
CA TRP A 148 2.95 34.20 24.12
C TRP A 148 4.08 33.34 24.70
N THR A 149 3.83 32.06 24.98
CA THR A 149 4.80 31.11 25.54
C THR A 149 4.48 29.67 25.13
N GLN A 150 5.50 28.84 24.93
CA GLN A 150 5.38 27.39 24.72
C GLN A 150 6.60 26.72 25.37
N GLY A 151 6.39 25.73 26.25
CA GLY A 151 7.47 25.01 26.96
C GLY A 151 7.97 25.65 28.26
N ASP A 152 7.83 26.96 28.47
CA ASP A 152 8.29 27.63 29.71
C ASP A 152 7.51 27.18 30.95
N ASN A 153 8.20 26.72 31.98
CA ASN A 153 7.61 26.17 33.20
C ASN A 153 6.98 27.29 34.09
N PRO A 154 5.68 27.20 34.45
CA PRO A 154 5.02 28.23 35.25
C PRO A 154 5.63 28.46 36.63
N ALA A 155 6.07 27.41 37.32
CA ALA A 155 6.66 27.50 38.65
C ALA A 155 8.11 28.05 38.67
N GLN A 156 8.71 28.28 37.50
CA GLN A 156 10.06 28.85 37.36
C GLN A 156 10.04 30.31 36.85
N SER A 157 8.87 30.84 36.49
CA SER A 157 8.72 32.26 36.15
C SER A 157 8.69 33.12 37.41
N GLY A 158 9.77 33.84 37.67
CA GLY A 158 9.79 34.93 38.65
C GLY A 158 8.95 36.13 38.22
N GLU A 159 9.08 37.25 38.95
CA GLU A 159 8.30 38.48 38.71
C GLU A 159 8.40 38.99 37.26
N TRP A 160 9.57 38.82 36.62
CA TRP A 160 9.85 39.18 35.22
C TRP A 160 9.68 38.03 34.20
N GLY A 161 9.38 36.80 34.65
CA GLY A 161 9.20 35.63 33.79
C GLY A 161 7.88 35.65 32.99
N VAL A 162 7.68 34.69 32.09
CA VAL A 162 6.52 34.71 31.16
C VAL A 162 5.18 34.39 31.84
N TRP A 163 5.20 33.69 32.98
CA TRP A 163 4.02 33.41 33.81
C TRP A 163 3.91 34.33 35.03
N LYS A 164 2.69 34.52 35.52
CA LYS A 164 2.32 35.23 36.74
C LYS A 164 1.58 34.26 37.67
N ASP A 165 2.03 34.13 38.91
CA ASP A 165 1.31 33.36 39.94
C ASP A 165 -0.01 34.08 40.32
N VAL A 166 -1.12 33.33 40.37
CA VAL A 166 -2.48 33.81 40.67
C VAL A 166 -3.04 33.20 41.96
N GLY A 167 -2.23 32.46 42.72
CA GLY A 167 -2.58 31.84 44.00
C GLY A 167 -2.74 30.31 43.95
N ALA A 168 -2.92 29.73 45.14
CA ALA A 168 -3.23 28.31 45.30
C ALA A 168 -4.66 27.98 44.83
N CYS A 169 -4.86 26.74 44.38
CA CYS A 169 -6.16 26.23 43.95
C CYS A 169 -6.49 24.90 44.63
N ASN A 170 -7.79 24.63 44.87
CA ASN A 170 -8.25 23.39 45.49
C ASN A 170 -9.13 22.60 44.49
N GLY A 171 -8.61 21.47 44.01
CA GLY A 171 -9.31 20.58 43.09
C GLY A 171 -8.32 19.71 42.30
N ASN A 172 -8.82 18.66 41.64
CA ASN A 172 -7.99 17.86 40.71
C ASN A 172 -8.10 18.49 39.30
N PRO A 173 -7.02 18.97 38.68
CA PRO A 173 -7.10 19.73 37.43
C PRO A 173 -7.41 18.85 36.21
N THR A 174 -8.59 19.03 35.63
CA THR A 174 -9.00 18.42 34.36
C THR A 174 -8.10 18.89 33.20
N PRO A 175 -7.72 18.06 32.22
CA PRO A 175 -7.02 18.53 31.02
C PRO A 175 -7.85 19.53 30.19
N VAL A 176 -7.17 20.43 29.47
CA VAL A 176 -7.81 21.47 28.64
C VAL A 176 -8.59 20.84 27.48
N VAL A 177 -9.82 21.32 27.25
CA VAL A 177 -10.43 21.33 25.90
C VAL A 177 -10.45 22.79 25.44
N THR A 178 -9.76 23.11 24.34
CA THR A 178 -9.43 24.50 23.97
C THR A 178 -10.61 25.25 23.37
N PRO A 179 -11.03 26.41 23.94
CA PRO A 179 -12.05 27.28 23.35
C PRO A 179 -11.45 28.54 22.71
N THR A 180 -12.11 29.04 21.67
CA THR A 180 -11.84 30.32 20.97
C THR A 180 -13.19 31.05 20.74
N PRO A 181 -13.21 32.39 20.52
CA PRO A 181 -13.97 33.25 21.44
C PRO A 181 -15.15 34.02 20.83
N THR A 182 -15.96 34.61 21.71
CA THR A 182 -17.15 35.44 21.38
C THR A 182 -16.81 36.94 21.35
N VAL A 183 -17.47 37.71 20.48
CA VAL A 183 -17.41 39.19 20.41
C VAL A 183 -18.80 39.82 20.20
N THR A 184 -18.98 41.05 20.68
CA THR A 184 -20.29 41.73 20.83
C THR A 184 -20.10 43.26 20.88
N PRO A 185 -21.02 44.12 20.36
CA PRO A 185 -21.91 44.00 19.21
C PRO A 185 -21.75 45.17 18.20
N THR A 186 -22.27 45.02 16.97
CA THR A 186 -22.45 46.14 16.02
C THR A 186 -23.86 46.10 15.41
N GLN A 187 -24.44 47.26 15.08
CA GLN A 187 -25.79 47.44 14.53
C GLN A 187 -26.05 46.50 13.33
N PRO A 188 -27.20 45.80 13.27
CA PRO A 188 -27.28 44.46 12.67
C PRO A 188 -27.05 44.44 11.15
N PRO A 189 -25.94 43.82 10.69
CA PRO A 189 -25.88 43.27 9.35
C PRO A 189 -26.79 42.04 9.27
N THR A 190 -27.35 41.75 8.09
CA THR A 190 -27.98 40.45 7.78
C THR A 190 -27.03 39.32 8.19
N PRO A 191 -27.49 38.26 8.88
CA PRO A 191 -26.60 37.30 9.55
C PRO A 191 -25.63 36.62 8.58
N THR A 192 -24.36 37.02 8.66
CA THR A 192 -23.23 36.37 7.97
C THR A 192 -22.95 35.03 8.66
N PRO A 193 -22.87 33.90 7.92
CA PRO A 193 -22.72 32.59 8.53
C PRO A 193 -21.36 32.40 9.22
N THR A 194 -21.37 31.59 10.29
CA THR A 194 -20.16 31.13 10.98
C THR A 194 -19.25 30.38 10.00
N PRO A 195 -17.95 30.69 9.90
CA PRO A 195 -17.02 29.91 9.09
C PRO A 195 -16.87 28.49 9.67
N PRO A 196 -16.90 27.42 8.85
CA PRO A 196 -16.85 26.05 9.34
C PRO A 196 -15.47 25.67 9.87
N VAL A 197 -15.44 24.75 10.83
CA VAL A 197 -14.22 24.03 11.20
C VAL A 197 -13.94 22.99 10.12
N PHE A 198 -12.86 23.17 9.37
CA PHE A 198 -12.47 22.24 8.30
C PHE A 198 -11.80 20.98 8.86
N PRO A 199 -12.07 19.79 8.28
CA PRO A 199 -11.37 18.56 8.63
C PRO A 199 -9.94 18.54 8.08
N ASN A 200 -9.08 17.69 8.64
CA ASN A 200 -7.80 17.37 8.00
C ASN A 200 -8.04 16.58 6.69
N THR A 201 -7.19 16.82 5.71
CA THR A 201 -7.30 16.25 4.36
C THR A 201 -5.96 15.74 3.87
N ASP A 202 -5.78 14.42 3.90
CA ASP A 202 -4.65 13.77 3.23
C ASP A 202 -5.00 13.53 1.77
N PHE A 203 -4.31 14.22 0.87
CA PHE A 203 -4.48 14.09 -0.57
C PHE A 203 -3.55 13.00 -1.11
N GLN A 204 -4.12 11.90 -1.60
CA GLN A 204 -3.35 10.71 -1.98
C GLN A 204 -2.67 10.89 -3.35
N TYR A 205 -3.39 11.36 -4.38
CA TYR A 205 -2.81 11.65 -5.69
C TYR A 205 -3.65 12.60 -6.55
N LEU A 206 -2.96 13.30 -7.47
CA LEU A 206 -3.51 13.91 -8.67
C LEU A 206 -2.81 13.26 -9.87
N LYS A 207 -3.56 12.55 -10.71
CA LYS A 207 -3.03 11.82 -11.87
C LYS A 207 -3.54 12.45 -13.15
N LEU A 208 -2.63 12.67 -14.10
CA LEU A 208 -2.92 13.28 -15.39
C LEU A 208 -2.58 12.31 -16.53
N SER A 209 -3.41 12.28 -17.57
CA SER A 209 -3.09 11.72 -18.88
C SER A 209 -3.59 12.64 -19.99
N ALA A 210 -2.85 12.72 -21.10
CA ALA A 210 -3.17 13.56 -22.25
C ALA A 210 -3.11 12.71 -23.51
N ILE A 211 -4.21 12.64 -24.27
CA ILE A 211 -4.43 11.74 -25.40
C ILE A 211 -5.21 12.48 -26.47
N GLY A 212 -4.63 12.68 -27.66
CA GLY A 212 -5.34 13.21 -28.84
C GLY A 212 -5.94 14.62 -28.67
N GLY A 213 -5.43 15.44 -27.74
CA GLY A 213 -6.02 16.73 -27.35
C GLY A 213 -6.99 16.66 -26.17
N ALA A 214 -7.41 15.47 -25.73
CA ALA A 214 -8.14 15.30 -24.48
C ALA A 214 -7.17 15.23 -23.28
N VAL A 215 -7.54 15.78 -22.13
CA VAL A 215 -6.81 15.63 -20.86
C VAL A 215 -7.72 15.02 -19.81
N THR A 216 -7.33 13.87 -19.26
CA THR A 216 -8.00 13.26 -18.11
C THR A 216 -7.27 13.65 -16.83
N VAL A 217 -8.02 14.18 -15.87
CA VAL A 217 -7.60 14.49 -14.51
C VAL A 217 -8.33 13.57 -13.55
N ALA A 218 -7.60 12.76 -12.80
CA ALA A 218 -8.13 11.87 -11.76
C ALA A 218 -7.53 12.23 -10.40
N TRP A 219 -8.32 12.18 -9.33
CA TRP A 219 -7.91 12.59 -7.99
C TRP A 219 -8.47 11.68 -6.90
N GLN A 220 -7.75 11.58 -5.78
CA GLN A 220 -8.20 10.88 -4.59
C GLN A 220 -7.62 11.50 -3.30
N GLY A 221 -8.42 11.52 -2.23
CA GLY A 221 -7.99 11.93 -0.90
C GLY A 221 -8.88 11.35 0.22
N ASN A 222 -8.47 11.59 1.45
CA ASN A 222 -9.18 11.21 2.67
C ASN A 222 -9.81 12.44 3.33
N LEU A 223 -10.91 12.24 4.04
CA LEU A 223 -11.64 13.20 4.86
C LEU A 223 -12.05 12.52 6.17
N THR A 224 -11.85 13.16 7.32
CA THR A 224 -12.42 12.68 8.60
C THR A 224 -13.61 13.55 9.03
N GLY A 225 -14.66 12.94 9.58
CA GLY A 225 -15.84 13.65 10.10
C GLY A 225 -17.12 13.56 9.25
N SER A 226 -18.20 14.15 9.78
CA SER A 226 -19.58 14.02 9.29
C SER A 226 -19.81 14.43 7.82
N PRO A 227 -20.89 13.95 7.17
CA PRO A 227 -21.08 14.09 5.72
C PRO A 227 -21.34 15.53 5.26
N TYR A 228 -20.34 16.12 4.58
CA TYR A 228 -20.45 17.39 3.87
C TYR A 228 -20.88 17.21 2.41
N LEU A 229 -21.66 18.17 1.88
CA LEU A 229 -21.97 18.24 0.45
C LEU A 229 -20.82 18.95 -0.28
N LEU A 230 -19.83 18.17 -0.72
CA LEU A 230 -18.61 18.70 -1.32
C LEU A 230 -18.90 19.29 -2.72
N ARG A 231 -18.54 20.57 -2.91
CA ARG A 231 -18.29 21.13 -4.25
C ARG A 231 -16.81 20.99 -4.59
N TRP A 232 -16.51 20.67 -5.84
CA TRP A 232 -15.17 20.66 -6.38
C TRP A 232 -15.06 21.59 -7.60
N GLU A 233 -13.90 22.24 -7.76
CA GLU A 233 -13.46 22.88 -9.01
C GLU A 233 -12.24 22.14 -9.54
N LEU A 234 -12.19 21.89 -10.85
CA LEU A 234 -10.96 21.63 -11.57
C LEU A 234 -10.45 22.95 -12.15
N VAL A 235 -9.21 23.31 -11.81
CA VAL A 235 -8.62 24.61 -12.14
C VAL A 235 -7.35 24.40 -12.95
N GLU A 236 -7.32 25.00 -14.13
CA GLU A 236 -6.21 25.02 -15.07
C GLU A 236 -5.34 26.27 -14.87
N ASN A 237 -4.03 26.07 -14.92
CA ASN A 237 -2.96 27.07 -14.80
C ASN A 237 -3.14 28.01 -13.59
N GLY A 238 -3.71 27.49 -12.51
CA GLY A 238 -3.99 28.19 -11.25
C GLY A 238 -5.15 29.20 -11.27
N ALA A 239 -5.65 29.56 -12.45
CA ALA A 239 -6.58 30.68 -12.65
C ALA A 239 -7.93 30.30 -13.26
N THR A 240 -7.95 29.39 -14.24
CA THR A 240 -9.15 29.10 -15.05
C THR A 240 -9.91 27.92 -14.46
N VAL A 241 -11.13 28.13 -13.96
CA VAL A 241 -12.03 27.02 -13.60
C VAL A 241 -12.53 26.37 -14.91
N VAL A 242 -12.01 25.18 -15.22
CA VAL A 242 -12.35 24.44 -16.45
C VAL A 242 -13.52 23.47 -16.25
N ALA A 243 -13.80 23.08 -15.00
CA ALA A 243 -15.01 22.35 -14.62
C ALA A 243 -15.31 22.48 -13.13
N SER A 244 -16.54 22.18 -12.74
CA SER A 244 -16.93 22.06 -11.34
C SER A 244 -18.09 21.07 -11.17
N GLY A 245 -18.30 20.60 -9.94
CA GLY A 245 -19.38 19.67 -9.64
C GLY A 245 -19.68 19.53 -8.14
N THR A 246 -20.75 18.81 -7.83
CA THR A 246 -21.13 18.41 -6.47
C THR A 246 -21.08 16.89 -6.34
N SER A 247 -20.35 16.37 -5.36
CA SER A 247 -20.45 14.94 -5.00
C SER A 247 -21.36 14.76 -3.79
N ALA A 248 -22.36 13.89 -3.93
CA ALA A 248 -22.97 13.21 -2.79
C ALA A 248 -22.11 11.98 -2.45
N ASN A 249 -21.78 11.79 -1.17
CA ASN A 249 -20.70 10.90 -0.73
C ASN A 249 -20.75 9.49 -1.35
N SER A 250 -19.70 9.14 -2.10
CA SER A 250 -19.47 7.82 -2.68
C SER A 250 -18.78 6.89 -1.67
N SER A 251 -19.35 5.69 -1.48
CA SER A 251 -18.75 4.53 -0.80
C SER A 251 -18.11 4.75 0.59
N PHE A 252 -18.80 4.29 1.64
CA PHE A 252 -18.21 4.02 2.96
C PHE A 252 -17.42 2.70 2.91
N THR A 253 -16.17 2.70 3.38
CA THR A 253 -15.28 1.51 3.44
C THR A 253 -14.69 1.31 4.84
N GLY A 254 -15.52 1.44 5.89
CA GLY A 254 -15.15 1.01 7.24
C GLY A 254 -15.41 -0.48 7.48
N SER A 255 -14.36 -1.25 7.76
CA SER A 255 -14.48 -2.63 8.27
C SER A 255 -14.31 -2.66 9.79
N CYS A 256 -15.37 -3.00 10.52
CA CYS A 256 -15.36 -3.01 11.98
C CYS A 256 -14.70 -4.29 12.52
N ALA A 257 -13.61 -4.14 13.28
CA ALA A 257 -12.91 -5.24 13.95
C ALA A 257 -12.90 -5.04 15.47
N GLY A 258 -14.09 -5.09 16.09
CA GLY A 258 -14.28 -4.79 17.51
C GLY A 258 -14.50 -3.30 17.79
N SER A 259 -14.34 -2.89 19.05
CA SER A 259 -14.87 -1.64 19.61
C SER A 259 -14.10 -0.34 19.27
N PHE A 260 -13.36 -0.30 18.16
CA PHE A 260 -12.69 0.89 17.66
C PHE A 260 -12.98 1.09 16.16
N CYS A 261 -13.68 2.18 15.85
CA CYS A 261 -13.84 2.73 14.51
C CYS A 261 -13.01 4.01 14.38
N VAL A 262 -12.51 4.30 13.19
CA VAL A 262 -11.91 5.61 12.84
C VAL A 262 -12.61 6.09 11.57
N ASP A 263 -13.43 7.13 11.69
CA ASP A 263 -14.33 7.57 10.62
C ASP A 263 -13.59 8.37 9.54
N GLY A 264 -13.13 7.66 8.51
CA GLY A 264 -12.53 8.22 7.31
C GLY A 264 -13.39 7.95 6.06
N TYR A 265 -13.75 9.01 5.33
CA TYR A 265 -14.36 8.96 4.02
C TYR A 265 -13.31 9.18 2.93
N VAL A 266 -13.29 8.31 1.92
CA VAL A 266 -12.50 8.53 0.70
C VAL A 266 -13.31 9.37 -0.26
N TRP A 267 -12.73 10.45 -0.78
CA TRP A 267 -13.28 11.20 -1.91
C TRP A 267 -12.38 10.98 -3.12
N SER A 268 -12.99 10.75 -4.28
CA SER A 268 -12.29 10.62 -5.55
C SER A 268 -13.14 11.16 -6.68
N GLY A 269 -12.53 11.32 -7.85
CA GLY A 269 -13.21 11.72 -9.06
C GLY A 269 -12.29 11.69 -10.26
N GLN A 270 -12.89 11.71 -11.45
CA GLN A 270 -12.18 11.74 -12.71
C GLN A 270 -12.99 12.56 -13.72
N LEU A 271 -12.31 13.43 -14.45
CA LEU A 271 -12.90 14.20 -15.54
C LEU A 271 -11.97 14.18 -16.76
N THR A 272 -12.52 13.97 -17.95
CA THR A 272 -11.81 14.14 -19.22
C THR A 272 -12.27 15.42 -19.90
N LEU A 273 -11.39 16.41 -19.94
CA LEU A 273 -11.50 17.60 -20.80
C LEU A 273 -11.23 17.17 -22.25
N GLN A 274 -11.99 17.71 -23.20
CA GLN A 274 -11.78 17.51 -24.64
C GLN A 274 -11.19 18.77 -25.27
N ASP A 275 -10.59 18.65 -26.45
CA ASP A 275 -10.11 19.77 -27.28
C ASP A 275 -9.17 20.77 -26.56
N VAL A 276 -8.39 20.27 -25.60
CA VAL A 276 -7.36 21.04 -24.90
C VAL A 276 -6.24 21.39 -25.88
N ALA A 277 -5.82 22.66 -25.86
CA ALA A 277 -4.82 23.18 -26.77
C ALA A 277 -3.45 22.47 -26.60
N PRO A 278 -2.62 22.39 -27.65
CA PRO A 278 -1.24 21.93 -27.51
C PRO A 278 -0.40 22.90 -26.66
N GLY A 279 0.28 22.39 -25.63
CA GLY A 279 1.02 23.22 -24.67
C GLY A 279 1.33 22.49 -23.36
N LEU A 280 1.88 23.22 -22.38
CA LEU A 280 2.00 22.73 -21.01
C LEU A 280 0.80 23.21 -20.19
N HIS A 281 0.05 22.27 -19.62
CA HIS A 281 -1.14 22.54 -18.80
C HIS A 281 -0.89 22.07 -17.38
N SER A 282 -1.28 22.87 -16.39
CA SER A 282 -1.15 22.55 -14.97
C SER A 282 -2.53 22.54 -14.32
N TYR A 283 -2.87 21.49 -13.58
CA TYR A 283 -4.20 21.31 -12.99
C TYR A 283 -4.14 21.22 -11.47
N GLN A 284 -5.16 21.78 -10.82
CA GLN A 284 -5.43 21.67 -9.39
C GLN A 284 -6.90 21.33 -9.15
N VAL A 285 -7.20 20.56 -8.11
CA VAL A 285 -8.57 20.36 -7.62
C VAL A 285 -8.75 21.19 -6.36
N ARG A 286 -9.77 22.07 -6.34
CA ARG A 286 -10.20 22.81 -5.16
C ARG A 286 -11.44 22.14 -4.56
N LEU A 287 -11.54 22.10 -3.23
CA LEU A 287 -12.74 21.64 -2.52
C LEU A 287 -13.36 22.77 -1.69
N GLN A 288 -14.69 22.87 -1.80
CA GLN A 288 -15.57 23.72 -1.01
C GLN A 288 -16.51 22.85 -0.20
N TYR A 289 -16.57 23.11 1.11
CA TYR A 289 -17.31 22.32 2.09
C TYR A 289 -18.70 22.89 2.39
N ASP A 290 -18.92 24.18 2.17
CA ASP A 290 -20.20 24.87 2.36
C ASP A 290 -20.37 26.08 1.41
N ALA A 291 -21.15 27.10 1.79
CA ALA A 291 -21.35 28.31 0.99
C ALA A 291 -20.32 29.43 1.23
N SER A 292 -19.33 29.25 2.13
CA SER A 292 -18.45 30.33 2.61
C SER A 292 -17.12 30.48 1.84
N GLY A 293 -16.60 29.41 1.25
CA GLY A 293 -15.34 29.47 0.48
C GLY A 293 -14.76 28.11 0.10
N TYR A 294 -13.57 28.10 -0.52
CA TYR A 294 -12.77 26.88 -0.73
C TYR A 294 -11.93 26.62 0.53
N GLY A 295 -12.05 25.42 1.11
CA GLY A 295 -11.30 25.03 2.32
C GLY A 295 -10.05 24.21 2.02
N PHE A 296 -9.90 23.68 0.81
CA PHE A 296 -8.74 22.89 0.40
C PHE A 296 -8.41 23.12 -1.10
N VAL A 297 -7.12 23.05 -1.45
CA VAL A 297 -6.61 23.12 -2.81
C VAL A 297 -5.48 22.11 -2.96
N SER A 298 -5.53 21.24 -3.96
CA SER A 298 -4.49 20.25 -4.21
C SER A 298 -3.16 20.90 -4.61
N ARG A 299 -2.05 20.16 -4.45
CA ARG A 299 -0.84 20.47 -5.23
C ARG A 299 -1.17 20.43 -6.72
N ALA A 300 -0.50 21.27 -7.49
CA ALA A 300 -0.62 21.26 -8.94
C ALA A 300 0.16 20.07 -9.52
N ALA A 301 -0.45 19.36 -10.47
CA ALA A 301 0.25 18.45 -11.37
C ALA A 301 0.26 19.08 -12.77
N SER A 302 1.25 18.77 -13.59
CA SER A 302 1.37 19.34 -14.95
C SER A 302 1.56 18.26 -16.00
N ILE A 303 1.03 18.50 -17.20
CA ILE A 303 1.11 17.60 -18.35
C ILE A 303 1.25 18.40 -19.65
N THR A 304 2.01 17.86 -20.60
CA THR A 304 2.16 18.46 -21.93
C THR A 304 1.19 17.81 -22.91
N VAL A 305 0.30 18.61 -23.49
CA VAL A 305 -0.59 18.21 -24.58
C VAL A 305 0.16 18.41 -25.90
N VAL A 306 0.23 17.35 -26.71
CA VAL A 306 0.87 17.38 -28.04
C VAL A 306 -0.22 17.52 -29.10
N ALA A 307 0.05 18.31 -30.16
CA ALA A 307 -0.88 18.47 -31.27
C ALA A 307 -1.12 17.13 -31.99
N PRO A 308 -2.37 16.78 -32.35
CA PRO A 308 -2.66 15.54 -33.08
C PRO A 308 -2.03 15.61 -34.48
N THR A 309 -1.03 14.77 -34.72
CA THR A 309 -0.40 14.62 -36.04
C THR A 309 -1.43 14.07 -37.04
N PRO A 310 -1.64 14.69 -38.22
CA PRO A 310 -2.53 14.14 -39.23
C PRO A 310 -2.07 12.74 -39.67
N GLY A 311 -2.91 11.73 -39.43
CA GLY A 311 -2.61 10.35 -39.81
C GLY A 311 -2.51 10.18 -41.33
N PRO A 312 -1.55 9.40 -41.85
CA PRO A 312 -1.41 9.19 -43.29
C PRO A 312 -2.59 8.38 -43.86
N THR A 313 -3.11 8.83 -45.00
CA THR A 313 -4.16 8.11 -45.74
C THR A 313 -3.73 6.69 -46.09
N PRO A 314 -4.56 5.65 -45.86
CA PRO A 314 -4.17 4.27 -46.14
C PRO A 314 -4.08 4.00 -47.64
N THR A 315 -2.85 3.81 -48.13
CA THR A 315 -2.55 3.22 -49.45
C THR A 315 -2.54 1.69 -49.31
N PRO A 316 -3.12 0.91 -50.25
CA PRO A 316 -3.10 -0.55 -50.17
C PRO A 316 -1.66 -1.08 -50.18
N VAL A 317 -1.29 -1.79 -49.11
CA VAL A 317 0.08 -2.30 -48.91
C VAL A 317 0.27 -3.62 -49.67
N VAL A 318 1.19 -3.62 -50.63
CA VAL A 318 1.80 -4.85 -51.13
C VAL A 318 2.78 -5.33 -50.06
N THR A 319 2.62 -6.56 -49.58
CA THR A 319 3.49 -7.15 -48.53
C THR A 319 4.96 -7.05 -48.92
N PRO A 320 5.78 -6.24 -48.23
CA PRO A 320 7.20 -6.16 -48.53
C PRO A 320 7.91 -7.42 -48.02
N VAL A 321 8.93 -7.88 -48.74
CA VAL A 321 9.89 -8.84 -48.19
C VAL A 321 10.63 -8.15 -47.05
N VAL A 322 10.63 -8.77 -45.86
CA VAL A 322 11.26 -8.18 -44.67
C VAL A 322 12.77 -8.17 -44.83
N THR A 323 13.32 -7.02 -45.19
CA THR A 323 14.73 -6.70 -44.93
C THR A 323 14.92 -6.65 -43.42
N PRO A 324 15.89 -7.37 -42.83
CA PRO A 324 16.07 -7.37 -41.38
C PRO A 324 16.40 -5.96 -40.87
N THR A 325 15.58 -5.47 -39.94
CA THR A 325 15.83 -4.20 -39.23
C THR A 325 17.17 -4.29 -38.52
N PRO A 326 18.05 -3.27 -38.60
CA PRO A 326 19.30 -3.26 -37.86
C PRO A 326 19.05 -3.40 -36.35
N VAL A 327 19.70 -4.37 -35.72
CA VAL A 327 19.75 -4.50 -34.26
C VAL A 327 20.37 -3.20 -33.70
N PRO A 328 19.73 -2.50 -32.74
CA PRO A 328 20.30 -1.27 -32.17
C PRO A 328 21.66 -1.56 -31.57
N GLY A 329 22.68 -0.77 -31.93
CA GLY A 329 24.08 -1.07 -31.57
C GLY A 329 24.36 -1.02 -30.07
N ASN A 330 23.50 -0.35 -29.30
CA ASN A 330 23.70 -0.03 -27.89
C ASN A 330 22.98 -1.01 -26.96
N ALA A 331 23.35 -2.29 -27.04
CA ALA A 331 22.95 -3.32 -26.08
C ALA A 331 23.90 -3.33 -24.87
N LEU A 332 23.33 -3.47 -23.67
CA LEU A 332 24.07 -3.76 -22.43
C LEU A 332 24.03 -5.24 -22.07
N LEU A 333 22.99 -5.94 -22.56
CA LEU A 333 22.80 -7.38 -22.47
C LEU A 333 22.03 -7.81 -23.73
N ASP A 334 22.42 -8.91 -24.36
CA ASP A 334 21.69 -9.55 -25.47
C ASP A 334 21.95 -11.06 -25.37
N VAL A 335 21.02 -11.78 -24.76
CA VAL A 335 21.10 -13.23 -24.49
C VAL A 335 20.12 -13.96 -25.40
N ARG A 336 20.68 -14.80 -26.27
CA ARG A 336 19.98 -15.69 -27.20
C ARG A 336 20.54 -17.09 -27.04
N PHE A 337 19.73 -18.12 -27.26
CA PHE A 337 20.15 -19.50 -27.02
C PHE A 337 20.52 -20.27 -28.31
N ASP A 338 20.55 -19.57 -29.45
CA ASP A 338 20.94 -20.02 -30.80
C ASP A 338 22.29 -20.74 -30.89
N ASP A 339 23.32 -20.32 -30.15
CA ASP A 339 24.65 -20.93 -30.24
C ASP A 339 24.84 -22.12 -29.28
N HIS A 340 23.93 -22.30 -28.32
CA HIS A 340 24.11 -23.25 -27.23
C HIS A 340 23.83 -24.71 -27.61
N ALA A 341 24.56 -25.64 -27.02
CA ALA A 341 24.23 -27.07 -27.13
C ALA A 341 22.92 -27.38 -26.41
N GLY A 342 22.03 -28.14 -27.05
CA GLY A 342 20.76 -28.58 -26.45
C GLY A 342 20.98 -29.60 -25.33
N GLY A 343 20.25 -29.45 -24.22
CA GLY A 343 20.43 -30.25 -23.00
C GLY A 343 20.12 -29.44 -21.74
N LEU A 344 20.70 -29.84 -20.61
CA LEU A 344 20.71 -28.97 -19.41
C LEU A 344 21.56 -27.73 -19.69
N TYR A 345 21.06 -26.57 -19.29
CA TYR A 345 21.79 -25.31 -19.40
C TYR A 345 22.97 -25.35 -18.40
N THR A 346 24.21 -25.30 -18.90
CA THR A 346 25.38 -25.53 -18.05
C THR A 346 25.82 -24.28 -17.30
N ALA A 347 26.53 -24.47 -16.19
CA ALA A 347 27.06 -23.38 -15.37
C ALA A 347 27.96 -22.41 -16.16
N SER A 348 28.76 -22.92 -17.11
CA SER A 348 29.61 -22.10 -17.98
C SER A 348 28.82 -21.29 -19.01
N GLN A 349 27.74 -21.84 -19.58
CA GLN A 349 26.87 -21.09 -20.49
C GLN A 349 26.11 -20.00 -19.72
N PHE A 350 25.49 -20.36 -18.60
CA PHE A 350 24.79 -19.41 -17.73
C PHE A 350 25.69 -18.25 -17.27
N GLN A 351 26.93 -18.53 -16.87
CA GLN A 351 27.87 -17.47 -16.45
C GLN A 351 28.36 -16.62 -17.63
N ALA A 352 28.52 -17.20 -18.82
CA ALA A 352 28.87 -16.46 -20.03
C ALA A 352 27.75 -15.50 -20.45
N ASP A 353 26.49 -15.98 -20.46
CA ASP A 353 25.33 -15.23 -20.92
C ASP A 353 24.90 -14.14 -19.93
N TRP A 354 24.78 -14.47 -18.64
CA TRP A 354 24.17 -13.59 -17.62
C TRP A 354 25.19 -12.83 -16.76
N HIS A 355 26.48 -13.09 -16.96
CA HIS A 355 27.60 -12.48 -16.21
C HIS A 355 27.52 -12.60 -14.68
N THR A 356 26.65 -13.48 -14.17
CA THR A 356 26.38 -13.70 -12.74
C THR A 356 26.83 -15.08 -12.30
N ALA A 357 27.07 -15.27 -11.00
CA ALA A 357 27.57 -16.54 -10.48
C ALA A 357 26.53 -17.66 -10.64
N PRO A 358 26.89 -18.86 -11.12
CA PRO A 358 25.96 -20.00 -11.25
C PRO A 358 25.17 -20.34 -9.98
N SER A 359 25.77 -20.14 -8.80
CA SER A 359 25.14 -20.33 -7.49
C SER A 359 24.03 -19.31 -7.16
N GLY A 360 23.93 -18.22 -7.92
CA GLY A 360 22.86 -17.22 -7.79
C GLY A 360 21.53 -17.66 -8.41
N SER A 361 21.50 -18.72 -9.22
CA SER A 361 20.28 -19.22 -9.88
C SER A 361 19.71 -20.46 -9.21
N SER A 362 18.54 -20.30 -8.59
CA SER A 362 17.76 -21.41 -8.01
C SER A 362 17.30 -22.43 -9.06
N GLY A 363 17.16 -22.00 -10.33
CA GLY A 363 16.79 -22.87 -11.44
C GLY A 363 17.96 -23.72 -11.90
N LEU A 364 19.12 -23.08 -12.07
CA LEU A 364 20.36 -23.73 -12.51
C LEU A 364 20.85 -24.75 -11.48
N ALA A 365 20.92 -24.35 -10.21
CA ALA A 365 21.37 -25.20 -9.11
C ALA A 365 20.50 -26.46 -8.89
N ALA A 366 19.24 -26.42 -9.33
CA ALA A 366 18.29 -27.53 -9.24
C ALA A 366 18.09 -28.28 -10.58
N GLY A 367 18.83 -27.96 -11.64
CA GLY A 367 18.70 -28.60 -12.95
C GLY A 367 17.37 -28.31 -13.68
N ARG A 368 16.70 -27.19 -13.35
CA ARG A 368 15.40 -26.78 -13.93
C ARG A 368 15.52 -25.91 -15.18
N LEU A 369 16.75 -25.58 -15.60
CA LEU A 369 17.02 -24.82 -16.81
C LEU A 369 17.58 -25.74 -17.90
N ALA A 370 16.98 -25.69 -19.09
CA ALA A 370 17.39 -26.50 -20.23
C ALA A 370 17.36 -25.67 -21.52
N ILE A 371 18.37 -25.85 -22.38
CA ILE A 371 18.35 -25.35 -23.74
C ILE A 371 17.68 -26.41 -24.62
N VAL A 372 16.60 -26.03 -25.28
CA VAL A 372 15.77 -26.90 -26.11
C VAL A 372 15.51 -26.24 -27.46
N ALA A 373 15.13 -27.01 -28.48
CA ALA A 373 14.58 -26.42 -29.71
C ALA A 373 13.30 -25.64 -29.38
N ASP A 374 13.09 -24.50 -30.05
CA ASP A 374 11.86 -23.72 -29.94
C ASP A 374 10.64 -24.59 -30.33
N PRO A 375 9.58 -24.67 -29.49
CA PRO A 375 8.38 -25.44 -29.79
C PRO A 375 7.70 -25.08 -31.12
N ASP A 376 7.83 -23.84 -31.58
CA ASP A 376 7.17 -23.32 -32.79
C ASP A 376 8.13 -23.20 -33.99
N ASN A 377 9.46 -23.27 -33.77
CA ASN A 377 10.48 -23.18 -34.81
C ASN A 377 11.73 -24.02 -34.50
N SER A 378 11.74 -25.31 -34.87
CA SER A 378 12.80 -26.24 -34.47
C SER A 378 14.23 -25.95 -34.98
N ALA A 379 14.44 -24.88 -35.77
CA ALA A 379 15.76 -24.36 -36.10
C ALA A 379 16.31 -23.40 -35.01
N ASN A 380 15.44 -22.72 -34.27
CA ASN A 380 15.77 -21.87 -33.12
C ASN A 380 15.97 -22.75 -31.85
N LYS A 381 16.72 -22.23 -30.86
CA LYS A 381 16.87 -22.83 -29.53
C LYS A 381 16.61 -21.78 -28.45
N VAL A 382 15.94 -22.21 -27.39
CA VAL A 382 15.39 -21.34 -26.34
C VAL A 382 15.65 -21.90 -24.95
N LEU A 383 15.63 -21.02 -23.94
CA LEU A 383 15.72 -21.41 -22.54
C LEU A 383 14.36 -21.86 -22.02
N ARG A 384 14.20 -23.16 -21.77
CA ARG A 384 13.05 -23.69 -21.04
C ARG A 384 13.32 -23.67 -19.53
N VAL A 385 12.42 -23.02 -18.79
CA VAL A 385 12.33 -23.09 -17.33
C VAL A 385 11.28 -24.14 -16.94
N THR A 386 11.67 -25.09 -16.11
CA THR A 386 10.73 -26.00 -15.42
C THR A 386 10.25 -25.36 -14.12
N TYR A 387 8.94 -25.37 -13.89
CA TYR A 387 8.30 -24.97 -12.63
C TYR A 387 7.78 -26.23 -11.95
N ARG A 388 8.11 -26.45 -10.68
CA ARG A 388 7.72 -27.67 -9.96
C ARG A 388 6.24 -27.74 -9.62
N GLY A 389 5.64 -28.92 -9.83
CA GLY A 389 4.32 -29.28 -9.31
C GLY A 389 4.32 -29.36 -7.78
N GLY A 390 3.26 -28.85 -7.15
CA GLY A 390 3.12 -28.82 -5.68
C GLY A 390 3.98 -27.78 -4.95
N GLU A 391 4.83 -27.02 -5.65
CA GLU A 391 5.77 -26.06 -5.06
C GLU A 391 5.50 -24.61 -5.50
N ILE A 392 5.92 -23.64 -4.67
CA ILE A 392 5.79 -22.19 -4.92
C ILE A 392 7.07 -21.42 -4.55
N GLY A 393 7.17 -20.18 -5.03
CA GLY A 393 8.29 -19.28 -4.74
C GLY A 393 9.51 -19.54 -5.61
N GLY A 394 10.54 -18.70 -5.49
CA GLY A 394 11.73 -18.78 -6.36
C GLY A 394 12.45 -20.13 -6.34
N ASN A 395 12.31 -20.89 -5.26
CA ASN A 395 12.87 -22.23 -5.12
C ASN A 395 12.11 -23.34 -5.86
N SER A 396 10.94 -23.07 -6.46
CA SER A 396 10.20 -24.05 -7.29
C SER A 396 10.54 -24.00 -8.78
N ALA A 397 11.13 -22.90 -9.25
CA ALA A 397 11.42 -22.64 -10.65
C ALA A 397 12.80 -21.97 -10.81
N SER A 398 12.87 -20.68 -11.16
CA SER A 398 14.13 -19.95 -11.31
C SER A 398 14.04 -18.50 -10.82
N VAL A 399 14.95 -18.12 -9.93
CA VAL A 399 15.26 -16.74 -9.57
C VAL A 399 16.77 -16.52 -9.64
N PHE A 400 17.19 -15.41 -10.24
CA PHE A 400 18.51 -14.79 -10.13
C PHE A 400 18.44 -13.32 -10.54
N ASP A 401 19.37 -12.53 -10.03
CA ASP A 401 19.65 -11.18 -10.52
C ASP A 401 20.94 -11.23 -11.39
N ALA A 402 20.84 -10.76 -12.62
CA ALA A 402 21.96 -10.65 -13.55
C ALA A 402 22.44 -9.18 -13.61
N PRO A 403 23.73 -8.90 -13.34
CA PRO A 403 24.23 -7.53 -13.22
C PRO A 403 24.28 -6.82 -14.57
N LEU A 404 23.97 -5.53 -14.55
CA LEU A 404 24.18 -4.58 -15.64
C LEU A 404 25.29 -3.59 -15.27
N PRO A 405 25.89 -2.87 -16.24
CA PRO A 405 26.78 -1.75 -15.93
C PRO A 405 26.09 -0.70 -15.05
N ALA A 406 26.79 -0.18 -14.05
CA ALA A 406 26.20 0.80 -13.13
C ALA A 406 26.08 2.20 -13.75
N GLY A 407 25.13 3.00 -13.24
CA GLY A 407 24.99 4.42 -13.58
C GLY A 407 23.92 4.75 -14.64
N HIS A 408 23.16 3.77 -15.12
CA HIS A 408 22.04 4.04 -16.02
C HIS A 408 20.80 4.55 -15.27
N ASN A 409 20.16 5.60 -15.80
CA ASN A 409 18.91 6.16 -15.29
C ASN A 409 17.70 5.86 -16.19
N HIS A 410 17.93 5.33 -17.39
CA HIS A 410 16.92 5.02 -18.40
C HIS A 410 17.37 3.79 -19.16
N LEU A 411 16.54 2.74 -19.20
CA LEU A 411 16.80 1.51 -19.94
C LEU A 411 15.50 0.87 -20.41
N PHE A 412 15.61 0.14 -21.52
CA PHE A 412 14.62 -0.83 -21.98
C PHE A 412 15.04 -2.24 -21.58
N LEU A 413 14.07 -3.07 -21.23
CA LEU A 413 14.20 -4.53 -21.18
C LEU A 413 13.16 -5.14 -22.12
N GLN A 414 13.61 -6.00 -23.03
CA GLN A 414 12.78 -6.81 -23.91
C GLN A 414 13.11 -8.29 -23.70
N TYR A 415 12.11 -9.16 -23.77
CA TYR A 415 12.30 -10.61 -23.87
C TYR A 415 11.10 -11.27 -24.54
N LYS A 416 11.36 -12.39 -25.23
CA LYS A 416 10.31 -13.32 -25.66
C LYS A 416 9.93 -14.24 -24.51
N VAL A 417 8.63 -14.53 -24.37
CA VAL A 417 8.11 -15.56 -23.47
C VAL A 417 6.99 -16.36 -24.14
N ARG A 418 7.03 -17.67 -23.97
CA ARG A 418 5.98 -18.61 -24.37
C ARG A 418 5.67 -19.54 -23.21
N PHE A 419 4.39 -19.68 -22.90
CA PHE A 419 3.93 -20.70 -21.97
C PHE A 419 3.65 -22.00 -22.73
N ASP A 420 3.89 -23.17 -22.11
CA ASP A 420 3.59 -24.46 -22.75
C ASP A 420 2.13 -24.56 -23.22
N ASN A 421 1.86 -25.41 -24.21
CA ASN A 421 0.53 -25.64 -24.77
C ASN A 421 -0.48 -26.13 -23.70
N SER A 422 0.01 -26.77 -22.64
CA SER A 422 -0.77 -27.29 -21.51
C SER A 422 -0.68 -26.44 -20.24
N PHE A 423 -0.06 -25.26 -20.29
CA PHE A 423 0.28 -24.46 -19.11
C PHE A 423 -0.94 -24.06 -18.27
N LEU A 424 -0.94 -24.48 -17.01
CA LEU A 424 -1.98 -24.18 -16.03
C LEU A 424 -1.64 -22.87 -15.30
N TRP A 425 -2.41 -21.81 -15.54
CA TRP A 425 -2.17 -20.48 -14.95
C TRP A 425 -2.20 -20.44 -13.41
N VAL A 426 -2.98 -21.34 -12.80
CA VAL A 426 -3.34 -21.34 -11.37
C VAL A 426 -3.76 -19.92 -10.93
N LYS A 427 -3.22 -19.38 -9.83
CA LYS A 427 -3.47 -18.02 -9.32
C LYS A 427 -2.51 -16.95 -9.85
N GLY A 428 -1.49 -17.36 -10.60
CA GLY A 428 -0.44 -16.46 -11.06
C GLY A 428 0.99 -16.81 -10.61
N GLY A 429 1.92 -16.06 -11.17
CA GLY A 429 3.35 -16.24 -10.97
C GLY A 429 4.15 -15.09 -11.58
N LYS A 430 5.45 -15.07 -11.31
CA LYS A 430 6.34 -13.91 -11.58
C LYS A 430 7.02 -14.06 -12.94
N LEU A 431 7.38 -12.93 -13.54
CA LEU A 431 8.12 -12.83 -14.80
C LEU A 431 9.23 -11.76 -14.67
N PRO A 432 10.26 -11.80 -15.53
CA PRO A 432 11.41 -10.91 -15.45
C PRO A 432 11.08 -9.41 -15.44
N GLY A 433 12.02 -8.62 -14.91
CA GLY A 433 11.99 -7.17 -14.89
C GLY A 433 13.38 -6.57 -14.75
N LEU A 434 13.46 -5.24 -14.68
CA LEU A 434 14.67 -4.52 -14.28
C LEU A 434 14.70 -4.35 -12.75
N GLY A 435 15.87 -4.02 -12.22
CA GLY A 435 16.08 -3.68 -10.82
C GLY A 435 17.19 -2.68 -10.61
N GLY A 436 17.26 -2.16 -9.38
CA GLY A 436 18.29 -1.22 -8.93
C GLY A 436 18.64 -1.46 -7.46
N ALA A 437 19.92 -1.31 -7.12
CA ALA A 437 20.49 -1.34 -5.78
C ALA A 437 20.15 -2.60 -4.93
N ASP A 438 19.10 -2.55 -4.11
CA ASP A 438 18.74 -3.59 -3.14
C ASP A 438 17.66 -4.57 -3.65
N THR A 439 17.35 -4.52 -4.95
CA THR A 439 16.43 -5.38 -5.72
C THR A 439 15.20 -5.89 -4.92
N PRO A 440 14.40 -4.99 -4.32
CA PRO A 440 13.39 -5.31 -3.32
C PRO A 440 12.34 -6.33 -3.80
N THR A 441 12.19 -7.41 -3.02
CA THR A 441 11.19 -8.46 -3.24
C THR A 441 10.61 -9.01 -1.92
N GLY A 442 9.51 -9.77 -2.01
CA GLY A 442 8.81 -10.32 -0.85
C GLY A 442 7.92 -9.28 -0.17
N CYS A 443 7.17 -9.64 0.88
CA CYS A 443 6.28 -8.68 1.55
C CYS A 443 7.04 -7.92 2.64
N ILE A 444 7.84 -6.94 2.19
CA ILE A 444 8.74 -6.10 2.99
C ILE A 444 8.13 -4.72 3.28
N ASP A 445 8.35 -4.24 4.50
CA ASP A 445 7.70 -3.04 5.02
C ASP A 445 8.20 -1.77 4.29
N ASN A 446 7.32 -0.78 4.11
CA ASN A 446 7.57 0.34 3.20
C ASN A 446 8.61 1.31 3.79
N GLY A 447 9.46 1.91 2.94
CA GLY A 447 10.55 2.79 3.38
C GLY A 447 11.75 2.09 4.01
N THR A 448 11.87 0.76 3.89
CA THR A 448 13.02 -0.02 4.39
C THR A 448 14.13 -0.26 3.35
N PHE A 449 13.97 0.27 2.14
CA PHE A 449 14.82 0.06 0.96
C PHE A 449 14.81 1.32 0.07
N ASP A 450 15.87 1.53 -0.72
CA ASP A 450 16.03 2.70 -1.63
C ASP A 450 15.98 2.30 -3.11
N GLY A 451 16.19 1.03 -3.43
CA GLY A 451 16.11 0.48 -4.77
C GLY A 451 14.69 0.10 -5.21
N PHE A 452 14.61 -0.62 -6.33
CA PHE A 452 13.35 -0.97 -6.98
C PHE A 452 13.41 -2.30 -7.73
N THR A 453 12.25 -2.90 -8.03
CA THR A 453 12.13 -3.95 -9.07
C THR A 453 10.89 -3.73 -9.93
N THR A 454 11.02 -3.93 -11.24
CA THR A 454 9.97 -3.74 -12.26
C THR A 454 9.59 -5.07 -12.93
N ARG A 455 9.38 -6.10 -12.11
CA ARG A 455 8.98 -7.44 -12.58
C ARG A 455 7.60 -7.41 -13.21
N ASN A 456 7.32 -8.40 -14.03
CA ASN A 456 5.97 -8.68 -14.51
C ASN A 456 5.35 -9.82 -13.67
N MET A 457 4.05 -10.02 -13.78
CA MET A 457 3.39 -11.24 -13.32
C MET A 457 2.28 -11.67 -14.28
N TRP A 458 2.03 -12.97 -14.35
CA TRP A 458 0.74 -13.48 -14.82
C TRP A 458 -0.19 -13.71 -13.63
N ARG A 459 -1.49 -13.72 -13.91
CA ARG A 459 -2.59 -14.07 -13.00
C ARG A 459 -3.47 -15.15 -13.63
N GLU A 460 -4.57 -15.46 -12.98
CA GLU A 460 -5.62 -16.36 -13.47
C GLU A 460 -5.95 -16.07 -14.94
N ASN A 461 -6.11 -17.13 -15.75
CA ASN A 461 -6.41 -17.03 -17.20
C ASN A 461 -5.38 -16.24 -18.03
N GLY A 462 -4.12 -16.15 -17.56
CA GLY A 462 -2.99 -15.56 -18.27
C GLY A 462 -2.91 -14.04 -18.20
N LEU A 463 -3.77 -13.38 -17.42
CA LEU A 463 -3.83 -11.91 -17.32
C LEU A 463 -2.47 -11.32 -16.90
N LEU A 464 -1.99 -10.33 -17.65
CA LEU A 464 -0.67 -9.72 -17.46
C LEU A 464 -0.76 -8.46 -16.59
N PHE A 465 0.14 -8.37 -15.60
CA PHE A 465 0.30 -7.19 -14.75
C PHE A 465 1.78 -6.80 -14.65
N GLN A 466 2.02 -5.50 -14.52
CA GLN A 466 3.28 -5.00 -13.97
C GLN A 466 3.27 -5.18 -12.44
N TYR A 467 4.37 -5.62 -11.84
CA TYR A 467 4.53 -5.86 -10.40
C TYR A 467 5.75 -5.12 -9.86
N LEU A 468 5.50 -4.09 -9.04
CA LEU A 468 6.46 -3.04 -8.73
C LEU A 468 6.84 -3.00 -7.25
N TYR A 469 8.13 -2.81 -7.00
CA TYR A 469 8.67 -2.38 -5.71
C TYR A 469 9.47 -1.11 -5.95
N PHE A 470 9.23 -0.09 -5.14
CA PHE A 470 9.88 1.21 -5.16
C PHE A 470 9.64 1.90 -3.81
N PRO A 471 10.46 2.87 -3.36
CA PRO A 471 10.32 3.47 -2.03
C PRO A 471 8.92 4.05 -1.75
N GLY A 472 8.27 4.58 -2.80
CA GLY A 472 6.89 5.10 -2.73
C GLY A 472 5.76 4.08 -2.90
N LYS A 473 6.01 2.76 -2.84
CA LYS A 473 4.95 1.74 -3.01
C LYS A 473 3.87 1.84 -1.92
N ALA A 474 2.63 1.51 -2.26
CA ALA A 474 1.52 1.52 -1.31
C ALA A 474 1.43 0.19 -0.52
N GLU A 475 1.51 -0.94 -1.21
CA GLU A 475 1.34 -2.25 -0.61
C GLU A 475 2.54 -2.71 0.23
N ARG A 476 2.30 -3.67 1.12
CA ARG A 476 3.38 -4.34 1.88
C ARG A 476 4.14 -5.34 1.00
N CYS A 477 3.44 -6.00 0.09
CA CYS A 477 4.05 -6.69 -1.05
C CYS A 477 4.17 -5.68 -2.21
N GLY A 478 4.56 -6.11 -3.40
CA GLY A 478 4.65 -5.19 -4.55
C GLY A 478 3.29 -4.61 -4.94
N ASP A 479 3.27 -3.35 -5.37
CA ASP A 479 2.12 -2.76 -6.06
C ASP A 479 1.93 -3.48 -7.41
N TYR A 480 0.70 -3.56 -7.92
CA TYR A 480 0.44 -4.18 -9.22
C TYR A 480 -0.56 -3.40 -10.07
N PHE A 481 -0.29 -3.38 -11.38
CA PHE A 481 -1.05 -2.61 -12.35
C PHE A 481 -1.40 -3.50 -13.54
N SER A 482 -2.70 -3.61 -13.83
CA SER A 482 -3.22 -4.37 -14.97
C SER A 482 -2.67 -3.79 -16.28
N GLN A 483 -2.17 -4.65 -17.16
CA GLN A 483 -1.74 -4.27 -18.52
C GLN A 483 -2.87 -4.41 -19.55
N LEU A 484 -4.10 -4.72 -19.10
CA LEU A 484 -5.27 -4.96 -19.95
C LEU A 484 -5.04 -6.03 -21.05
N ARG A 485 -4.09 -6.95 -20.84
CA ARG A 485 -3.76 -8.06 -21.75
C ARG A 485 -3.79 -9.41 -21.03
N ARG A 486 -3.74 -10.48 -21.81
CA ARG A 486 -3.40 -11.83 -21.33
C ARG A 486 -2.45 -12.54 -22.27
N PHE A 487 -1.65 -13.42 -21.70
CA PHE A 487 -0.99 -14.50 -22.41
C PHE A 487 -1.99 -15.62 -22.71
N GLU A 488 -1.74 -16.37 -23.78
CA GLU A 488 -2.39 -17.64 -24.09
C GLU A 488 -1.35 -18.76 -24.07
N ALA A 489 -1.77 -19.95 -23.62
CA ALA A 489 -0.93 -21.14 -23.63
C ALA A 489 -0.56 -21.52 -25.08
N GLY A 490 0.69 -21.92 -25.31
CA GLY A 490 1.15 -22.34 -26.64
C GLY A 490 1.38 -21.22 -27.65
N LYS A 491 1.56 -19.95 -27.21
CA LYS A 491 1.92 -18.83 -28.09
C LYS A 491 3.13 -18.07 -27.57
N TRP A 492 4.03 -17.67 -28.48
CA TRP A 492 5.06 -16.66 -28.21
C TRP A 492 4.45 -15.26 -28.05
N TYR A 493 5.03 -14.50 -27.13
CA TYR A 493 4.81 -13.07 -26.92
C TYR A 493 6.13 -12.36 -26.67
N THR A 494 6.28 -11.13 -27.14
CA THR A 494 7.39 -10.25 -26.75
C THR A 494 6.90 -9.29 -25.68
N VAL A 495 7.52 -9.32 -24.51
CA VAL A 495 7.29 -8.36 -23.42
C VAL A 495 8.40 -7.32 -23.47
N THR A 496 8.03 -6.05 -23.59
CA THR A 496 8.97 -4.93 -23.53
C THR A 496 8.56 -3.96 -22.44
N GLN A 497 9.53 -3.44 -21.70
CA GLN A 497 9.34 -2.34 -20.76
C GLN A 497 10.41 -1.27 -20.92
N GLU A 498 10.07 -0.03 -20.61
CA GLU A 498 10.94 1.13 -20.55
C GLU A 498 10.86 1.70 -19.13
N VAL A 499 11.99 1.81 -18.43
CA VAL A 499 12.06 2.36 -17.07
C VAL A 499 12.88 3.63 -17.10
N GLN A 500 12.31 4.73 -16.60
CA GLN A 500 12.96 6.01 -16.40
C GLN A 500 12.99 6.32 -14.90
N LEU A 501 14.18 6.35 -14.31
CA LEU A 501 14.38 6.74 -12.92
C LEU A 501 14.06 8.22 -12.72
N ASN A 502 13.52 8.54 -11.55
CA ASN A 502 13.27 9.92 -11.12
C ASN A 502 14.57 10.66 -10.77
N ASP A 503 14.50 11.99 -10.71
CA ASP A 503 15.49 12.79 -9.98
C ASP A 503 15.42 12.47 -8.49
N ALA A 504 16.56 12.44 -7.81
CA ALA A 504 16.66 12.03 -6.39
C ALA A 504 15.62 12.74 -5.50
N GLY A 505 14.83 11.95 -4.77
CA GLY A 505 13.75 12.42 -3.90
C GLY A 505 12.48 12.95 -4.62
N GLN A 506 12.46 13.06 -5.95
CA GLN A 506 11.32 13.55 -6.73
C GLN A 506 10.40 12.42 -7.21
N ALA A 507 9.12 12.75 -7.44
CA ALA A 507 8.13 11.85 -8.04
C ALA A 507 7.93 12.21 -9.53
N ASN A 508 8.96 12.02 -10.35
CA ASN A 508 8.95 12.37 -11.78
C ASN A 508 9.47 11.26 -12.73
N GLY A 509 9.75 10.06 -12.22
CA GLY A 509 10.10 8.90 -13.04
C GLY A 509 8.88 8.30 -13.74
N SER A 510 9.11 7.30 -14.58
CA SER A 510 8.04 6.56 -15.27
C SER A 510 8.41 5.10 -15.54
N ILE A 511 7.38 4.31 -15.88
CA ILE A 511 7.51 3.03 -16.56
C ILE A 511 6.45 2.94 -17.67
N LYS A 512 6.86 2.43 -18.83
CA LYS A 512 5.94 2.04 -19.92
C LYS A 512 6.12 0.56 -20.22
N ALA A 513 5.06 -0.11 -20.66
CA ALA A 513 5.11 -1.50 -21.08
C ALA A 513 4.36 -1.72 -22.41
N TRP A 514 4.82 -2.74 -23.13
CA TRP A 514 4.27 -3.22 -24.40
C TRP A 514 4.21 -4.75 -24.39
N LEU A 515 3.23 -5.30 -25.12
CA LEU A 515 3.12 -6.72 -25.41
C LEU A 515 2.95 -6.86 -26.93
N ASP A 516 3.79 -7.65 -27.57
CA ASP A 516 3.83 -7.80 -29.04
C ASP A 516 3.95 -6.45 -29.78
N GLY A 517 4.64 -5.48 -29.18
CA GLY A 517 4.87 -4.14 -29.72
C GLY A 517 3.71 -3.15 -29.48
N GLU A 518 2.53 -3.64 -29.08
CA GLU A 518 1.38 -2.80 -28.75
C GLU A 518 1.49 -2.23 -27.32
N PRO A 519 1.27 -0.92 -27.09
CA PRO A 519 1.26 -0.34 -25.75
C PRO A 519 0.22 -0.99 -24.82
N THR A 520 0.64 -1.27 -23.59
CA THR A 520 -0.19 -1.92 -22.56
C THR A 520 -0.32 -1.11 -21.27
N LEU A 521 0.71 -0.35 -20.89
CA LEU A 521 0.75 0.41 -19.65
C LEU A 521 1.64 1.65 -19.80
N ALA A 522 1.23 2.75 -19.17
CA ALA A 522 2.09 3.91 -18.92
C ALA A 522 1.80 4.47 -17.52
N LEU A 523 2.82 4.48 -16.66
CA LEU A 523 2.78 5.07 -15.33
C LEU A 523 3.82 6.19 -15.24
N ASN A 524 3.38 7.38 -14.86
CA ASN A 524 4.21 8.58 -14.70
C ASN A 524 4.10 9.10 -13.27
N GLY A 525 5.09 9.86 -12.82
CA GLY A 525 5.16 10.34 -11.43
C GLY A 525 5.71 9.30 -10.45
N MET A 526 6.42 8.30 -10.97
CA MET A 526 7.00 7.22 -10.17
C MET A 526 8.18 7.73 -9.34
N LYS A 527 8.31 7.23 -8.11
CA LYS A 527 9.44 7.51 -7.21
C LYS A 527 10.24 6.24 -6.98
N TRP A 528 11.08 5.89 -7.94
CA TRP A 528 11.93 4.70 -7.97
C TRP A 528 13.10 4.73 -6.98
N ARG A 529 13.55 5.92 -6.55
CA ARG A 529 14.65 6.12 -5.60
C ARG A 529 14.52 7.40 -4.78
N GLU A 530 15.01 7.39 -3.55
CA GLU A 530 15.37 8.59 -2.79
C GLU A 530 16.79 9.04 -3.17
N GLY A 531 17.77 8.14 -3.12
CA GLY A 531 19.19 8.43 -3.32
C GLY A 531 19.64 8.50 -4.79
N ALA A 532 20.44 9.51 -5.14
CA ALA A 532 21.03 9.64 -6.49
C ALA A 532 22.01 8.52 -6.88
N ALA A 533 22.41 7.67 -5.93
CA ALA A 533 23.32 6.55 -6.14
C ALA A 533 22.63 5.29 -6.72
N VAL A 534 21.31 5.18 -6.57
CA VAL A 534 20.51 4.05 -7.09
C VAL A 534 20.39 4.18 -8.61
N GLY A 535 20.99 3.26 -9.36
CA GLY A 535 20.85 3.15 -10.81
C GLY A 535 19.90 2.02 -11.22
N ILE A 536 19.75 1.82 -12.53
CA ILE A 536 19.26 0.55 -13.08
C ILE A 536 20.50 -0.32 -13.29
N ASP A 537 20.65 -1.38 -12.48
CA ASP A 537 21.88 -2.16 -12.35
C ASP A 537 21.67 -3.69 -12.36
N ALA A 538 20.42 -4.17 -12.50
CA ALA A 538 20.13 -5.59 -12.63
C ALA A 538 19.00 -5.92 -13.62
N VAL A 539 19.09 -7.08 -14.27
CA VAL A 539 17.92 -7.83 -14.78
C VAL A 539 17.51 -8.83 -13.70
N VAL A 540 16.31 -8.62 -13.16
CA VAL A 540 15.71 -9.42 -12.10
C VAL A 540 14.95 -10.58 -12.78
N PHE A 541 15.67 -11.64 -13.15
CA PHE A 541 15.11 -12.81 -13.83
C PHE A 541 14.39 -13.73 -12.82
N HIS A 542 13.24 -13.26 -12.38
CA HIS A 542 12.41 -13.94 -11.39
C HIS A 542 11.18 -14.56 -12.04
N THR A 543 11.16 -15.89 -12.21
CA THR A 543 9.97 -16.59 -12.66
C THR A 543 9.65 -17.85 -11.86
N PHE A 544 8.45 -17.85 -11.28
CA PHE A 544 7.93 -18.90 -10.39
C PHE A 544 6.42 -18.72 -10.15
N PHE A 545 5.70 -19.82 -9.88
CA PHE A 545 4.35 -19.76 -9.31
C PHE A 545 4.39 -19.28 -7.86
N GLY A 546 3.43 -18.46 -7.44
CA GLY A 546 3.29 -18.08 -6.03
C GLY A 546 2.99 -16.62 -5.75
N GLY A 547 3.26 -16.20 -4.53
CA GLY A 547 2.21 -16.06 -3.51
C GLY A 547 2.69 -16.78 -2.25
N SER A 548 1.86 -16.89 -1.20
CA SER A 548 2.29 -17.42 0.11
C SER A 548 1.57 -18.69 0.58
N THR A 549 0.63 -19.23 -0.20
CA THR A 549 -0.20 -20.40 0.15
C THR A 549 -0.08 -21.51 -0.89
N ALA A 550 -0.25 -22.77 -0.47
CA ALA A 550 -0.04 -23.94 -1.32
C ALA A 550 -0.96 -24.01 -2.56
N ASP A 551 -2.12 -23.34 -2.50
CA ASP A 551 -3.09 -23.25 -3.59
C ASP A 551 -2.69 -22.26 -4.72
N TRP A 552 -1.47 -21.72 -4.68
CA TRP A 552 -0.81 -21.11 -5.85
C TRP A 552 0.04 -22.12 -6.65
N ALA A 553 0.30 -23.33 -6.14
CA ALA A 553 1.10 -24.33 -6.82
C ALA A 553 0.36 -24.96 -8.01
N PRO A 554 1.05 -25.26 -9.12
CA PRO A 554 0.48 -26.10 -10.17
C PRO A 554 0.42 -27.56 -9.72
N PRO A 555 -0.56 -28.37 -10.18
CA PRO A 555 -0.70 -29.77 -9.75
C PRO A 555 0.38 -30.70 -10.33
N THR A 556 1.07 -30.28 -11.39
CA THR A 556 2.17 -31.00 -12.04
C THR A 556 3.27 -30.01 -12.44
N ASP A 557 4.47 -30.50 -12.76
CA ASP A 557 5.51 -29.66 -13.36
C ASP A 557 4.97 -28.95 -14.61
N GLN A 558 5.28 -27.66 -14.75
CA GLN A 558 4.91 -26.79 -15.88
C GLN A 558 6.17 -26.29 -16.59
N TYR A 559 6.01 -25.77 -17.81
CA TYR A 559 7.11 -25.21 -18.59
C TYR A 559 6.76 -23.86 -19.21
N ALA A 560 7.75 -22.97 -19.23
CA ALA A 560 7.75 -21.77 -20.05
C ALA A 560 9.12 -21.63 -20.72
N TYR A 561 9.13 -20.94 -21.85
CA TYR A 561 10.25 -20.80 -22.77
C TYR A 561 10.57 -19.31 -22.90
N PHE A 562 11.84 -18.96 -22.85
CA PHE A 562 12.35 -17.60 -22.89
C PHE A 562 13.44 -17.48 -23.95
N ASP A 563 13.48 -16.34 -24.65
CA ASP A 563 14.44 -16.06 -25.72
C ASP A 563 14.60 -14.54 -25.93
N ASP A 564 15.59 -14.14 -26.75
CA ASP A 564 15.90 -12.73 -27.08
C ASP A 564 15.89 -11.78 -25.85
N VAL A 565 16.54 -12.17 -24.74
CA VAL A 565 16.54 -11.38 -23.51
C VAL A 565 17.56 -10.26 -23.63
N ARG A 566 17.06 -9.03 -23.77
CA ARG A 566 17.85 -7.88 -24.20
C ARG A 566 17.62 -6.65 -23.34
N VAL A 567 18.71 -5.97 -22.97
CA VAL A 567 18.70 -4.66 -22.32
C VAL A 567 19.43 -3.66 -23.20
N SER A 568 18.82 -2.49 -23.44
CA SER A 568 19.41 -1.43 -24.27
C SER A 568 19.01 -0.03 -23.80
N THR A 569 19.84 0.96 -24.12
CA THR A 569 19.54 2.39 -23.90
C THR A 569 18.60 2.96 -24.96
N GLU A 570 18.49 2.28 -26.10
CA GLU A 570 17.58 2.59 -27.21
C GLU A 570 16.39 1.62 -27.24
N SER A 571 15.27 2.07 -27.80
CA SER A 571 14.04 1.29 -27.88
C SER A 571 14.21 0.04 -28.77
N PRO A 572 14.04 -1.18 -28.23
CA PRO A 572 14.16 -2.42 -28.99
C PRO A 572 12.87 -2.77 -29.76
N LEU A 573 11.81 -1.95 -29.69
CA LEU A 573 10.48 -2.25 -30.27
C LEU A 573 10.52 -2.54 -31.79
N ALA A 574 11.51 -2.04 -32.52
CA ALA A 574 11.71 -2.31 -33.94
C ALA A 574 12.24 -3.74 -34.24
N LEU A 575 12.49 -4.54 -33.20
CA LEU A 575 12.86 -5.97 -33.26
C LEU A 575 11.72 -6.91 -32.89
N VAL A 576 10.50 -6.41 -32.63
CA VAL A 576 9.36 -7.26 -32.28
C VAL A 576 8.84 -7.98 -33.52
N ASP A 577 9.11 -9.29 -33.59
CA ASP A 577 8.64 -10.21 -34.64
C ASP A 577 7.36 -10.98 -34.24
N THR A 578 7.07 -11.08 -32.94
CA THR A 578 5.82 -11.66 -32.41
C THR A 578 4.59 -10.77 -32.59
N ALA A 579 4.74 -9.61 -33.24
CA ALA A 579 3.70 -8.60 -33.46
C ALA A 579 2.47 -9.19 -34.15
N LYS A 580 1.37 -9.32 -33.40
CA LYS A 580 0.11 -9.87 -33.93
C LYS A 580 -0.71 -8.72 -34.52
N PRO A 581 -1.07 -8.73 -35.82
CA PRO A 581 -1.96 -7.71 -36.35
C PRO A 581 -3.29 -7.80 -35.60
N ALA A 582 -3.82 -6.66 -35.16
CA ALA A 582 -5.09 -6.63 -34.45
C ALA A 582 -6.19 -7.32 -35.29
N PRO A 583 -6.82 -8.41 -34.80
CA PRO A 583 -7.95 -9.06 -35.47
C PRO A 583 -8.92 -8.07 -36.09
N ASP A 584 -9.15 -8.21 -37.40
CA ASP A 584 -10.09 -7.39 -38.14
C ASP A 584 -11.51 -7.66 -37.63
N HIS A 585 -12.07 -6.68 -36.92
CA HIS A 585 -13.44 -6.73 -36.41
C HIS A 585 -14.06 -5.33 -36.37
N ALA A 586 -15.34 -5.27 -36.72
CA ALA A 586 -16.13 -4.06 -36.59
C ALA A 586 -16.23 -3.66 -35.10
N ASN A 587 -15.93 -2.40 -34.81
CA ASN A 587 -15.99 -1.81 -33.48
C ASN A 587 -17.22 -0.87 -33.39
N PRO A 588 -18.03 -0.93 -32.32
CA PRO A 588 -17.99 -1.91 -31.23
C PRO A 588 -18.52 -3.29 -31.65
N LEU A 589 -18.03 -4.34 -31.00
CA LEU A 589 -18.45 -5.72 -31.28
C LEU A 589 -19.94 -5.99 -31.00
N PRO A 590 -20.61 -6.82 -31.83
CA PRO A 590 -21.97 -7.27 -31.59
C PRO A 590 -22.15 -7.87 -30.18
N GLY A 591 -23.21 -7.44 -29.48
CA GLY A 591 -23.54 -7.90 -28.13
C GLY A 591 -22.89 -7.11 -26.98
N TYR A 592 -21.85 -6.32 -27.24
CA TYR A 592 -21.26 -5.42 -26.26
C TYR A 592 -22.00 -4.07 -26.20
N THR A 593 -22.23 -3.55 -24.99
CA THR A 593 -22.79 -2.20 -24.76
C THR A 593 -21.72 -1.25 -24.22
N PRO A 594 -21.74 0.06 -24.52
CA PRO A 594 -20.78 0.99 -23.94
C PRO A 594 -20.89 1.02 -22.42
N TRP A 595 -19.75 1.06 -21.72
CA TRP A 595 -19.71 1.37 -20.30
C TRP A 595 -20.16 2.82 -20.06
N GLN A 596 -20.95 3.02 -19.02
CA GLN A 596 -21.53 4.30 -18.63
C GLN A 596 -21.37 4.52 -17.13
N ALA A 597 -20.91 5.71 -16.74
CA ALA A 597 -20.98 6.17 -15.36
C ALA A 597 -22.45 6.19 -14.91
N GLY A 598 -22.70 5.92 -13.62
CA GLY A 598 -24.04 5.76 -13.06
C GLY A 598 -24.72 4.42 -13.34
N THR A 599 -24.28 3.64 -14.33
CA THR A 599 -24.94 2.37 -14.72
C THR A 599 -24.37 1.17 -13.98
N ALA A 600 -25.26 0.36 -13.39
CA ALA A 600 -24.94 -0.96 -12.82
C ALA A 600 -25.13 -2.06 -13.88
N TYR A 601 -24.28 -3.08 -13.86
CA TYR A 601 -24.30 -4.17 -14.85
C TYR A 601 -24.51 -5.53 -14.17
N ALA A 602 -25.54 -6.27 -14.59
CA ALA A 602 -25.76 -7.63 -14.11
C ALA A 602 -24.60 -8.57 -14.51
N GLU A 603 -24.41 -9.66 -13.76
CA GLU A 603 -23.41 -10.68 -14.09
C GLU A 603 -23.57 -11.20 -15.53
N GLY A 604 -22.44 -11.47 -16.18
CA GLY A 604 -22.39 -11.93 -17.58
C GLY A 604 -22.60 -10.83 -18.62
N ARG A 605 -23.00 -9.61 -18.24
CA ARG A 605 -23.12 -8.48 -19.19
C ARG A 605 -21.78 -8.16 -19.85
N LEU A 606 -21.81 -8.08 -21.17
CA LEU A 606 -20.70 -7.68 -22.02
C LEU A 606 -20.71 -6.16 -22.20
N VAL A 607 -19.59 -5.50 -21.86
CA VAL A 607 -19.44 -4.04 -21.99
C VAL A 607 -18.11 -3.65 -22.62
N TYR A 608 -18.04 -2.51 -23.30
CA TYR A 608 -16.80 -1.97 -23.84
C TYR A 608 -16.49 -0.58 -23.30
N ARG A 609 -15.20 -0.25 -23.18
CA ARG A 609 -14.69 1.08 -22.84
C ARG A 609 -13.71 1.50 -23.92
N ILE A 610 -13.67 2.78 -24.27
CA ILE A 610 -12.68 3.33 -25.20
C ILE A 610 -11.48 3.82 -24.40
N ASP A 611 -10.29 3.38 -24.82
CA ASP A 611 -8.99 3.58 -24.19
C ASP A 611 -7.98 3.90 -25.29
N ASP A 612 -7.44 5.12 -25.34
CA ASP A 612 -6.55 5.57 -26.43
C ASP A 612 -7.12 5.26 -27.84
N GLY A 613 -8.41 5.54 -28.05
CA GLY A 613 -9.16 5.22 -29.27
C GLY A 613 -9.48 3.73 -29.49
N ARG A 614 -8.73 2.81 -28.86
CA ARG A 614 -8.97 1.36 -28.90
C ARG A 614 -10.21 1.00 -28.11
N HIS A 615 -10.98 0.04 -28.59
CA HIS A 615 -12.10 -0.54 -27.83
C HIS A 615 -11.57 -1.69 -26.96
N ARG A 616 -11.67 -1.53 -25.63
CA ARG A 616 -11.36 -2.57 -24.65
C ARG A 616 -12.64 -3.27 -24.25
N TYR A 617 -12.63 -4.59 -24.28
CA TYR A 617 -13.80 -5.43 -24.06
C TYR A 617 -13.78 -6.06 -22.68
N PHE A 618 -14.93 -6.05 -21.99
CA PHE A 618 -15.07 -6.50 -20.60
C PHE A 618 -16.36 -7.27 -20.37
N LYS A 619 -16.37 -8.07 -19.30
CA LYS A 619 -17.54 -8.83 -18.84
C LYS A 619 -17.74 -8.61 -17.34
N ALA A 620 -18.98 -8.33 -16.96
CA ALA A 620 -19.40 -8.29 -15.56
C ALA A 620 -19.27 -9.70 -14.93
N ARG A 621 -18.53 -9.80 -13.83
CA ARG A 621 -18.30 -11.07 -13.10
C ARG A 621 -19.22 -11.28 -11.91
N TYR A 622 -19.76 -10.19 -11.36
CA TYR A 622 -20.86 -10.14 -10.41
C TYR A 622 -21.76 -8.95 -10.78
N TYR A 623 -22.77 -8.61 -9.98
CA TYR A 623 -23.57 -7.41 -10.18
C TYR A 623 -22.72 -6.14 -9.93
N VAL A 624 -22.20 -5.55 -11.00
CA VAL A 624 -21.27 -4.41 -10.99
C VAL A 624 -21.99 -3.17 -10.44
N ALA A 625 -21.34 -2.46 -9.52
CA ALA A 625 -21.85 -1.19 -9.01
C ALA A 625 -21.72 -0.07 -10.05
N ALA A 626 -22.60 0.94 -9.95
CA ALA A 626 -22.45 2.17 -10.70
C ALA A 626 -21.07 2.81 -10.45
N ASN A 627 -20.49 3.42 -11.50
CA ASN A 627 -19.21 4.15 -11.50
C ASN A 627 -17.92 3.31 -11.40
N ILE A 628 -17.99 1.98 -11.42
CA ILE A 628 -16.79 1.11 -11.50
C ILE A 628 -16.27 1.10 -12.94
N ASP A 629 -15.30 1.96 -13.28
CA ASP A 629 -14.69 2.05 -14.61
C ASP A 629 -13.66 0.92 -14.82
N PRO A 630 -13.83 0.06 -15.84
CA PRO A 630 -12.97 -1.10 -16.03
C PRO A 630 -11.49 -0.76 -16.30
N LEU A 631 -11.15 0.43 -16.78
CA LEU A 631 -9.74 0.78 -17.06
C LEU A 631 -8.93 0.98 -15.78
N VAL A 632 -9.57 1.30 -14.66
CA VAL A 632 -8.94 1.44 -13.34
C VAL A 632 -9.34 0.31 -12.38
N SER A 633 -10.51 -0.29 -12.56
CA SER A 633 -11.06 -1.34 -11.70
C SER A 633 -10.91 -2.77 -12.25
N SER A 634 -10.12 -2.99 -13.30
CA SER A 634 -9.79 -4.32 -13.83
C SER A 634 -8.71 -5.03 -13.00
N LEU A 635 -9.05 -5.22 -11.71
CA LEU A 635 -8.54 -6.17 -10.69
C LEU A 635 -7.72 -5.56 -9.54
N PRO A 636 -8.20 -5.81 -8.31
CA PRO A 636 -7.40 -6.60 -7.37
C PRO A 636 -8.19 -7.80 -6.76
N GLU A 637 -7.59 -8.99 -6.89
CA GLU A 637 -7.94 -10.29 -6.28
C GLU A 637 -9.34 -10.90 -6.52
N VAL A 638 -9.32 -12.15 -6.98
CA VAL A 638 -10.46 -13.00 -7.40
C VAL A 638 -9.96 -14.45 -7.19
N HIS A 639 -10.69 -15.44 -6.70
CA HIS A 639 -12.06 -15.85 -7.02
C HIS A 639 -12.75 -16.52 -5.83
N VAL A 640 -14.08 -16.61 -5.89
CA VAL A 640 -14.83 -17.70 -5.26
C VAL A 640 -14.18 -19.04 -5.66
N GLY A 641 -13.65 -19.76 -4.66
CA GLY A 641 -12.87 -20.99 -4.85
C GLY A 641 -11.35 -20.83 -4.81
N VAL A 642 -10.82 -19.63 -4.60
CA VAL A 642 -9.39 -19.28 -4.56
C VAL A 642 -9.13 -18.46 -3.29
N TYR A 643 -8.55 -19.08 -2.26
CA TYR A 643 -8.46 -18.44 -0.94
C TYR A 643 -7.45 -17.28 -0.92
N SER A 644 -7.94 -16.08 -0.61
CA SER A 644 -7.16 -14.95 -0.10
C SER A 644 -8.02 -14.23 0.95
N PRO A 645 -7.67 -14.28 2.25
CA PRO A 645 -8.58 -13.89 3.35
C PRO A 645 -8.81 -12.37 3.50
N LYS A 646 -8.53 -11.57 2.46
CA LYS A 646 -8.87 -10.14 2.40
C LYS A 646 -9.96 -9.78 1.39
N LEU A 647 -10.08 -10.49 0.26
CA LEU A 647 -10.82 -9.99 -0.92
C LEU A 647 -11.83 -10.95 -1.58
N ASP A 648 -12.03 -12.17 -1.06
CA ASP A 648 -13.29 -12.92 -1.32
C ASP A 648 -14.38 -12.45 -0.34
N ASN A 649 -14.79 -11.19 -0.46
CA ASN A 649 -15.71 -10.49 0.45
C ASN A 649 -17.08 -10.14 -0.19
N GLY A 650 -17.29 -10.47 -1.47
CA GLY A 650 -18.51 -10.18 -2.23
C GLY A 650 -18.52 -8.86 -3.02
N GLU A 651 -17.37 -8.23 -3.25
CA GLU A 651 -17.27 -6.99 -4.03
C GLU A 651 -17.47 -7.14 -5.55
N LYS A 652 -17.61 -6.00 -6.24
CA LYS A 652 -18.34 -5.86 -7.52
C LYS A 652 -17.45 -5.29 -8.64
N TRP A 653 -17.04 -6.13 -9.58
CA TRP A 653 -15.99 -5.80 -10.57
C TRP A 653 -16.21 -6.45 -11.95
N MET A 654 -15.33 -6.14 -12.91
CA MET A 654 -15.40 -6.63 -14.31
C MET A 654 -14.06 -7.22 -14.79
N GLU A 655 -14.13 -8.31 -15.56
CA GLU A 655 -12.97 -8.95 -16.19
C GLU A 655 -12.76 -8.48 -17.64
N LEU A 656 -11.53 -8.56 -18.15
CA LEU A 656 -11.22 -8.44 -19.58
C LEU A 656 -11.92 -9.57 -20.37
N ALA A 657 -12.59 -9.25 -21.47
CA ALA A 657 -13.36 -10.14 -22.34
C ALA A 657 -12.77 -10.22 -23.77
N GLN A 658 -13.22 -11.20 -24.57
CA GLN A 658 -12.74 -11.38 -25.96
C GLN A 658 -13.16 -10.22 -26.87
N PRO A 659 -12.28 -9.70 -27.76
CA PRO A 659 -10.87 -10.03 -27.98
C PRO A 659 -9.93 -9.24 -27.06
N TRP A 660 -8.81 -9.86 -26.68
CA TRP A 660 -7.92 -9.40 -25.60
C TRP A 660 -6.83 -8.37 -26.02
N LEU A 661 -7.12 -7.50 -27.00
CA LEU A 661 -6.14 -6.70 -27.76
C LEU A 661 -5.72 -5.38 -27.12
#